data_AF-A0A9D9U1Z4-F1
#
_entry.id   AF-A0A9D9U1Z4-F1
#
_cell.length_a   1.000
_cell.length_b   1.000
_cell.length_c   1.000
_cell.angle_alpha   90.00
_cell.angle_beta   90.00
_cell.angle_gamma   90.00
#
_symmetry.space_group_name_H-M   'P 1'
#
loop_
_entity.id
_entity.type
_entity.pdbx_description
1 polymer ?
#
loop_
_entity_poly.entity_id
_entity_poly.type
_entity_poly.pdbx_seq_one_letter_code
_entity_poly.pdbx_strand_id
1 'polypeptide(L)'
;MKRFLTLLLLSFSLSLSAQSWQQLNDSLNYYLNNKNFSRSIVVGEQALTAAQNEFGQEHNNYGLALKNLSIAYRRNENYQEALTNASGALQVFKKTNGENSVEYASMLNQVGMIYTRLKDSARTIEVYNQAINILHHIKKGKDILESALYNLSNYYTLKKLHKSAIPHLEEMVLLQEEIYGKESDDYLEGLGILANAYKETEKINAAIYIRKKIAEISIKKYGATSVDYGKEMNRIAMLYESIKDSAQTEVYYKQALSIFRDHTPQPELLISVINNLADFYEIGNRYNDALSLYQENDSLIKLLKGAGTIIYITNTYNLARSYFHTNQFSQAESLCQNVYKLLKKVVEQNNPNYAISLNNLADLYVKMKNYSQAESLYAEVLQIRKAALGENDENYITALSNLARVYLGAANYKKAEPVLLQLADIAKAKAGISSIYYANKLMDLGNLCYNTLRYKEAEKYYLKVADIKKGISGDTTSDYASVAGSLGFLYQKMGLVDKAESWYNINLSISKKKYGEKNEFYLSDLNSLADLYKSNKEMAKADSMYKHLKNEYRSIYGDSSKQYSRALQNLAIFYDSWEKFALAEPLHLQVIKIDNTLYGSNHENSIKNLIWLANSYREASQYDKTDSINNIVLEAILKKYGTHHLETAKEYDRHALWAAEMGMYTKAIQYNIKSVTIIESVSGTNNLHYINSLLELGKQYVFIENFNMGELTYLKAANTVKNVYGEDHLEYANPLEKLADIYQRIGQNTKAETFFLRSLELKKKFLGSAHPETADAWTNLAEFYMNISKYSAARESLSTAMKIANETIGKESAKYGSLLRTMGTILVKEEKYKEAEPYLLDAVKQVEKSGERAWHAFTLSVLAEVYENLSEFSQARLYYEKSAAVWEATYGKNHVAYAIACQTLGEYFVARKEYTEAEKYLLQSLTSYENTQGADNRSVSSVLKKLANFYQERQLEKKALPLLLRAKSIEIKNMMTLFTNLSEKEKGNYLAEKVSLNNTMNSFLYYYPLADKEFIAGNYDLQLLFKSMILSGTKNMISSLRESTDTLLRKIFEQWQLNKTILAKQYALPMIQRRSDLASIEDQTESLEKELSLKSSS
;
A
#
# COMPACT_ATOMS: atom_id res chain seq x y z
N MET A 1 22.24 -106.08 -4.41
CA MET A 1 21.50 -105.10 -5.22
C MET A 1 21.15 -103.93 -4.29
N LYS A 2 21.57 -102.71 -4.64
CA LYS A 2 21.67 -101.50 -3.79
C LYS A 2 22.77 -101.57 -2.72
N ARG A 3 24.00 -101.17 -3.05
CA ARG A 3 24.46 -99.79 -3.32
C ARG A 3 24.72 -99.08 -1.98
N PHE A 4 25.97 -98.92 -1.53
CA PHE A 4 27.16 -98.65 -2.35
C PHE A 4 26.92 -97.35 -3.15
N LEU A 5 26.81 -96.27 -2.39
CA LEU A 5 26.95 -94.85 -2.73
C LEU A 5 26.77 -94.17 -1.35
N THR A 6 27.76 -93.83 -0.54
CA THR A 6 29.16 -93.39 -0.73
C THR A 6 29.60 -92.98 0.70
N LEU A 7 30.70 -93.37 1.36
CA LEU A 7 31.98 -93.94 0.91
C LEU A 7 32.42 -93.40 -0.44
N LEU A 8 32.53 -92.07 -0.49
CA LEU A 8 33.36 -91.32 -1.45
C LEU A 8 33.59 -89.94 -0.86
N LEU A 9 34.39 -89.93 0.22
CA LEU A 9 35.43 -88.95 0.57
C LEU A 9 36.02 -89.33 1.94
N LEU A 10 36.50 -90.58 2.03
CA LEU A 10 37.66 -90.89 2.85
C LEU A 10 38.88 -90.53 1.97
N SER A 11 39.90 -89.97 2.62
CA SER A 11 41.26 -89.69 2.15
C SER A 11 41.46 -88.58 1.10
N PHE A 12 41.67 -87.34 1.59
CA PHE A 12 42.66 -86.33 1.14
C PHE A 12 42.41 -85.07 2.01
N SER A 13 42.96 -84.95 3.23
CA SER A 13 44.32 -84.46 3.48
C SER A 13 44.56 -84.52 5.00
N LEU A 14 45.62 -85.21 5.41
CA LEU A 14 46.77 -84.62 6.10
C LEU A 14 46.39 -83.69 7.27
N SER A 15 46.78 -84.11 8.49
CA SER A 15 47.15 -83.20 9.60
C SER A 15 46.49 -81.83 9.56
N LEU A 16 45.28 -81.66 10.11
CA LEU A 16 45.01 -80.35 10.69
C LEU A 16 45.92 -80.25 11.90
N SER A 17 47.11 -79.69 11.69
CA SER A 17 47.73 -78.88 12.74
C SER A 17 46.59 -78.13 13.41
N ALA A 18 46.41 -78.28 14.73
CA ALA A 18 45.55 -77.37 15.47
C ALA A 18 45.87 -75.98 14.93
N GLN A 19 44.92 -75.34 14.24
CA GLN A 19 45.22 -74.07 13.57
C GLN A 19 45.67 -73.16 14.68
N SER A 20 46.91 -72.68 14.55
CA SER A 20 47.48 -71.89 15.62
C SER A 20 46.60 -70.67 15.83
N TRP A 21 46.56 -70.14 17.05
CA TRP A 21 45.85 -68.90 17.34
C TRP A 21 46.14 -67.82 16.28
N GLN A 22 47.39 -67.72 15.82
CA GLN A 22 47.84 -66.78 14.80
C GLN A 22 47.03 -66.93 13.49
N GLN A 23 46.89 -68.16 12.97
CA GLN A 23 46.16 -68.44 11.72
C GLN A 23 44.68 -68.09 11.82
N LEU A 24 44.07 -68.38 12.96
CA LEU A 24 42.66 -68.06 13.23
C LEU A 24 42.45 -66.55 13.42
N ASN A 25 43.36 -65.87 14.11
CA ASN A 25 43.32 -64.43 14.30
C ASN A 25 43.51 -63.67 12.97
N ASP A 26 44.41 -64.13 12.10
CA ASP A 26 44.60 -63.57 10.77
C ASP A 26 43.37 -63.80 9.89
N SER A 27 42.76 -64.98 9.97
CA SER A 27 41.51 -65.31 9.27
C SER A 27 40.32 -64.45 9.76
N LEU A 28 40.22 -64.20 11.06
CA LEU A 28 39.24 -63.28 11.62
C LEU A 28 39.43 -61.87 11.05
N ASN A 29 40.67 -61.35 11.05
CA ASN A 29 40.96 -60.02 10.55
C ASN A 29 40.67 -59.90 9.06
N TYR A 30 40.97 -60.96 8.29
CA TYR A 30 40.59 -61.05 6.89
C TYR A 30 39.07 -60.94 6.69
N TYR A 31 38.25 -61.66 7.48
CA TYR A 31 36.79 -61.56 7.38
C TYR A 31 36.25 -60.21 7.86
N LEU A 32 36.83 -59.60 8.89
CA LEU A 32 36.48 -58.25 9.33
C LEU A 32 36.74 -57.21 8.24
N ASN A 33 37.91 -57.28 7.59
CA ASN A 33 38.29 -56.37 6.51
C ASN A 33 37.39 -56.54 5.27
N ASN A 34 36.95 -57.76 4.99
CA ASN A 34 36.00 -58.06 3.91
C ASN A 34 34.52 -57.91 4.31
N LYS A 35 34.23 -57.30 5.46
CA LYS A 35 32.86 -57.02 5.97
C LYS A 35 31.98 -58.27 6.14
N ASN A 36 32.55 -59.46 6.28
CA ASN A 36 31.80 -60.69 6.54
C ASN A 36 31.74 -60.96 8.06
N PHE A 37 30.92 -60.15 8.75
CA PHE A 37 30.91 -60.09 10.21
C PHE A 37 30.40 -61.38 10.89
N SER A 38 29.40 -62.05 10.30
CA SER A 38 28.92 -63.34 10.81
C SER A 38 30.01 -64.41 10.77
N ARG A 39 30.79 -64.45 9.68
CA ARG A 39 31.91 -65.40 9.57
C ARG A 39 33.07 -65.02 10.47
N SER A 40 33.35 -63.73 10.67
CA SER A 40 34.42 -63.28 11.57
C SER A 40 34.11 -63.60 13.03
N ILE A 41 32.84 -63.62 13.45
CA ILE A 41 32.45 -64.06 14.81
C ILE A 41 32.80 -65.54 15.00
N VAL A 42 32.38 -66.42 14.07
CA VAL A 42 32.64 -67.86 14.16
C VAL A 42 34.14 -68.16 14.24
N VAL A 43 34.94 -67.52 13.38
CA VAL A 43 36.40 -67.69 13.41
C VAL A 43 37.01 -67.05 14.66
N GLY A 44 36.41 -65.98 15.19
CA GLY A 44 36.86 -65.33 16.43
C GLY A 44 36.63 -66.14 17.69
N GLU A 45 35.51 -66.86 17.79
CA GLU A 45 35.25 -67.80 18.88
C GLU A 45 36.26 -68.97 18.86
N GLN A 46 36.60 -69.44 17.66
CA GLN A 46 37.66 -70.44 17.47
C GLN A 46 39.04 -69.88 17.85
N ALA A 47 39.36 -68.66 17.42
CA ALA A 47 40.60 -67.98 17.79
C ALA A 47 40.71 -67.78 19.31
N LEU A 48 39.63 -67.40 19.98
CA LEU A 48 39.59 -67.24 21.44
C LEU A 48 39.87 -68.56 22.17
N THR A 49 39.26 -69.65 21.70
CA THR A 49 39.47 -70.99 22.25
C THR A 49 40.91 -71.46 22.04
N ALA A 50 41.47 -71.25 20.85
CA ALA A 50 42.86 -71.54 20.55
C ALA A 50 43.82 -70.70 21.43
N ALA A 51 43.55 -69.40 21.60
CA ALA A 51 44.34 -68.53 22.46
C ALA A 51 44.36 -69.00 23.92
N GLN A 52 43.20 -69.45 24.43
CA GLN A 52 43.08 -69.99 25.79
C GLN A 52 43.90 -71.26 25.97
N ASN A 53 43.84 -72.17 25.00
CA ASN A 53 44.54 -73.45 25.07
C ASN A 53 46.05 -73.30 24.88
N GLU A 54 46.50 -72.40 24.00
CA GLU A 54 47.92 -72.20 23.68
C GLU A 54 48.65 -71.34 24.71
N PHE A 55 47.98 -70.33 25.28
CA PHE A 55 48.65 -69.32 26.10
C PHE A 55 48.03 -69.10 27.49
N GLY A 56 46.81 -69.59 27.74
CA GLY A 56 46.07 -69.33 28.98
C GLY A 56 45.35 -67.98 29.00
N GLN A 57 44.44 -67.81 29.97
CA GLN A 57 43.53 -66.65 30.06
C GLN A 57 44.23 -65.34 30.50
N GLU A 58 45.44 -65.44 31.05
CA GLU A 58 46.21 -64.28 31.51
C GLU A 58 47.29 -63.86 30.51
N HIS A 59 47.19 -64.31 29.25
CA HIS A 59 48.15 -63.97 28.22
C HIS A 59 47.63 -62.88 27.28
N ASN A 60 48.53 -62.02 26.79
CA ASN A 60 48.18 -60.91 25.91
C ASN A 60 47.43 -61.35 24.63
N ASN A 61 47.80 -62.50 24.05
CA ASN A 61 47.13 -63.05 22.86
C ASN A 61 45.67 -63.48 23.12
N TYR A 62 45.34 -63.90 24.36
CA TYR A 62 43.96 -64.15 24.76
C TYR A 62 43.16 -62.84 24.85
N GLY A 63 43.77 -61.78 25.42
CA GLY A 63 43.20 -60.43 25.40
C GLY A 63 43.00 -59.89 23.98
N LEU A 64 43.93 -60.13 23.06
CA LEU A 64 43.82 -59.75 21.64
C LEU A 64 42.69 -60.50 20.93
N ALA A 65 42.53 -61.80 21.22
CA ALA A 65 41.41 -62.59 20.69
C ALA A 65 40.06 -62.02 21.17
N LEU A 66 39.93 -61.70 22.47
CA LEU A 66 38.73 -61.06 23.03
C LEU A 66 38.46 -59.68 22.40
N LYS A 67 39.50 -58.85 22.23
CA LYS A 67 39.41 -57.54 21.57
C LYS A 67 38.88 -57.69 20.15
N ASN A 68 39.48 -58.57 19.35
CA ASN A 68 39.11 -58.77 17.95
C ASN A 68 37.70 -59.36 17.80
N LEU A 69 37.32 -60.28 18.69
CA LEU A 69 35.95 -60.80 18.76
C LEU A 69 34.94 -59.71 19.16
N SER A 70 35.31 -58.81 20.09
CA SER A 70 34.46 -57.67 20.45
C SER A 70 34.20 -56.72 19.27
N ILE A 71 35.20 -56.51 18.42
CA ILE A 71 35.07 -55.72 17.19
C ILE A 71 34.12 -56.42 16.20
N ALA A 72 34.23 -57.75 16.06
CA ALA A 72 33.34 -58.54 15.22
C ALA A 72 31.87 -58.42 15.65
N TYR A 73 31.59 -58.60 16.94
CA TYR A 73 30.23 -58.41 17.47
C TYR A 73 29.73 -56.97 17.31
N ARG A 74 30.57 -55.95 17.57
CA ARG A 74 30.19 -54.54 17.40
C ARG A 74 29.85 -54.20 15.96
N ARG A 75 30.61 -54.73 15.00
CA ARG A 75 30.36 -54.51 13.56
C ARG A 75 29.14 -55.29 13.06
N ASN A 76 28.79 -56.39 13.72
CA ASN A 76 27.55 -57.13 13.51
C ASN A 76 26.35 -56.58 14.32
N GLU A 77 26.48 -55.40 14.92
CA GLU A 77 25.46 -54.72 15.74
C GLU A 77 25.01 -55.44 17.03
N ASN A 78 25.74 -56.49 17.45
CA ASN A 78 25.52 -57.21 18.70
C ASN A 78 26.30 -56.53 19.85
N TYR A 79 25.78 -55.40 20.34
CA TYR A 79 26.52 -54.53 21.26
C TYR A 79 26.71 -55.09 22.68
N GLN A 80 25.84 -55.98 23.16
CA GLN A 80 25.96 -56.57 24.50
C GLN A 80 27.06 -57.65 24.56
N GLU A 81 27.11 -58.49 23.53
CA GLU A 81 28.16 -59.48 23.34
C GLU A 81 29.50 -58.80 23.06
N ALA A 82 29.48 -57.72 22.27
CA ALA A 82 30.66 -56.87 22.09
C ALA A 82 31.15 -56.30 23.42
N LEU A 83 30.26 -55.78 24.28
CA LEU A 83 30.63 -55.21 25.57
C LEU A 83 31.18 -56.28 26.53
N THR A 84 30.60 -57.48 26.53
CA THR A 84 31.07 -58.61 27.35
C THR A 84 32.50 -58.99 26.99
N ASN A 85 32.76 -59.22 25.70
CA ASN A 85 34.10 -59.56 25.21
C ASN A 85 35.10 -58.41 25.39
N ALA A 86 34.65 -57.17 25.17
CA ALA A 86 35.45 -55.97 25.38
C ALA A 86 35.86 -55.80 26.86
N SER A 87 34.94 -56.07 27.79
CA SER A 87 35.21 -56.01 29.23
C SER A 87 36.19 -57.10 29.67
N GLY A 88 36.06 -58.30 29.11
CA GLY A 88 37.04 -59.37 29.32
C GLY A 88 38.44 -59.00 28.82
N ALA A 89 38.54 -58.48 27.59
CA ALA A 89 39.81 -58.00 27.03
C ALA A 89 40.43 -56.89 27.89
N LEU A 90 39.60 -55.95 28.37
CA LEU A 90 40.02 -54.84 29.22
C LEU A 90 40.63 -55.33 30.55
N GLN A 91 40.04 -56.36 31.18
CA GLN A 91 40.59 -56.97 32.40
C GLN A 91 41.92 -57.69 32.14
N VAL A 92 42.02 -58.42 31.03
CA VAL A 92 43.27 -59.11 30.65
C VAL A 92 44.37 -58.07 30.46
N PHE A 93 44.16 -57.06 29.61
CA PHE A 93 45.17 -56.02 29.35
C PHE A 93 45.54 -55.21 30.61
N LYS A 94 44.57 -54.97 31.50
CA LYS A 94 44.86 -54.34 32.81
C LYS A 94 45.85 -55.16 33.63
N LYS A 95 45.70 -56.49 33.64
CA LYS A 95 46.56 -57.40 34.42
C LYS A 95 47.90 -57.65 33.75
N THR A 96 47.93 -57.80 32.42
CA THR A 96 49.14 -58.18 31.67
C THR A 96 50.04 -57.00 31.32
N ASN A 97 49.45 -55.86 30.97
CA ASN A 97 50.18 -54.70 30.46
C ASN A 97 50.16 -53.52 31.47
N GLY A 98 49.28 -53.57 32.46
CA GLY A 98 49.05 -52.47 33.40
C GLY A 98 48.10 -51.40 32.85
N GLU A 99 47.54 -50.59 33.76
CA GLU A 99 46.59 -49.51 33.43
C GLU A 99 47.22 -48.38 32.59
N ASN A 100 48.55 -48.25 32.63
CA ASN A 100 49.30 -47.24 31.86
C ASN A 100 49.93 -47.85 30.59
N SER A 101 49.14 -48.62 29.83
CA SER A 101 49.59 -49.27 28.59
C SER A 101 48.76 -48.87 27.37
N VAL A 102 49.37 -48.99 26.20
CA VAL A 102 48.72 -48.70 24.91
C VAL A 102 47.59 -49.71 24.65
N GLU A 103 47.79 -50.98 25.01
CA GLU A 103 46.79 -52.03 24.86
C GLU A 103 45.55 -51.77 25.70
N TYR A 104 45.74 -51.34 26.96
CA TYR A 104 44.64 -50.99 27.87
C TYR A 104 43.86 -49.77 27.36
N ALA A 105 44.54 -48.69 26.97
CA ALA A 105 43.89 -47.49 26.44
C ALA A 105 43.18 -47.73 25.09
N SER A 106 43.79 -48.53 24.20
CA SER A 106 43.16 -48.96 22.94
C SER A 106 41.84 -49.69 23.19
N MET A 107 41.81 -50.51 24.24
CA MET A 107 40.60 -51.24 24.62
C MET A 107 39.54 -50.32 25.23
N LEU A 108 39.92 -49.34 26.06
CA LEU A 108 39.01 -48.30 26.54
C LEU A 108 38.37 -47.53 25.36
N ASN A 109 39.14 -47.13 24.34
CA ASN A 109 38.60 -46.48 23.14
C ASN A 109 37.51 -47.35 22.46
N GLN A 110 37.73 -48.66 22.32
CA GLN A 110 36.72 -49.59 21.77
C GLN A 110 35.48 -49.72 22.67
N VAL A 111 35.64 -49.74 24.00
CA VAL A 111 34.52 -49.74 24.95
C VAL A 111 33.70 -48.46 24.83
N GLY A 112 34.35 -47.30 24.69
CA GLY A 112 33.67 -46.02 24.43
C GLY A 112 32.81 -46.04 23.15
N MET A 113 33.29 -46.70 22.08
CA MET A 113 32.52 -46.86 20.84
C MET A 113 31.27 -47.71 21.04
N ILE A 114 31.34 -48.73 21.91
CA ILE A 114 30.21 -49.61 22.24
C ILE A 114 29.18 -48.85 23.08
N TYR A 115 29.61 -48.13 24.12
CA TYR A 115 28.70 -47.31 24.94
C TYR A 115 27.99 -46.22 24.12
N THR A 116 28.68 -45.64 23.15
CA THR A 116 28.09 -44.67 22.22
C THR A 116 26.90 -45.27 21.45
N ARG A 117 27.01 -46.54 21.02
CA ARG A 117 25.93 -47.25 20.32
C ARG A 117 24.81 -47.70 21.27
N LEU A 118 25.15 -48.04 22.51
CA LEU A 118 24.19 -48.31 23.59
C LEU A 118 23.49 -47.05 24.13
N LYS A 119 23.90 -45.86 23.69
CA LYS A 119 23.37 -44.55 24.09
C LYS A 119 23.59 -44.20 25.57
N ASP A 120 24.54 -44.85 26.25
CA ASP A 120 24.93 -44.53 27.63
C ASP A 120 25.92 -43.36 27.65
N SER A 121 25.38 -42.16 27.86
CA SER A 121 26.14 -40.92 27.70
C SER A 121 27.20 -40.72 28.79
N ALA A 122 26.92 -41.14 30.02
CA ALA A 122 27.83 -40.96 31.15
C ALA A 122 29.08 -41.82 30.96
N ARG A 123 28.89 -43.11 30.65
CA ARG A 123 29.99 -44.06 30.46
C ARG A 123 30.78 -43.80 29.17
N THR A 124 30.11 -43.33 28.10
CA THR A 124 30.81 -42.91 26.88
C THR A 124 31.86 -41.84 27.16
N ILE A 125 31.47 -40.75 27.84
CA ILE A 125 32.37 -39.63 28.11
C ILE A 125 33.48 -40.05 29.07
N GLU A 126 33.12 -40.78 30.13
CA GLU A 126 34.08 -41.26 31.14
C GLU A 126 35.17 -42.14 30.50
N VAL A 127 34.78 -43.15 29.74
CA VAL A 127 35.71 -44.14 29.17
C VAL A 127 36.61 -43.51 28.10
N TYR A 128 36.10 -42.59 27.27
CA TYR A 128 36.95 -41.87 26.31
C TYR A 128 37.96 -40.96 27.01
N ASN A 129 37.55 -40.23 28.05
CA ASN A 129 38.48 -39.39 28.81
C ASN A 129 39.54 -40.22 29.54
N GLN A 130 39.19 -41.39 30.08
CA GLN A 130 40.16 -42.32 30.66
C GLN A 130 41.18 -42.77 29.62
N ALA A 131 40.74 -43.18 28.42
CA ALA A 131 41.63 -43.57 27.34
C ALA A 131 42.59 -42.43 26.93
N ILE A 132 42.06 -41.22 26.72
CA ILE A 132 42.83 -40.03 26.34
C ILE A 132 43.88 -39.69 27.41
N ASN A 133 43.48 -39.65 28.69
CA ASN A 133 44.38 -39.35 29.81
C ASN A 133 45.55 -40.34 29.89
N ILE A 134 45.28 -41.64 29.75
CA ILE A 134 46.34 -42.67 29.74
C ILE A 134 47.29 -42.42 28.56
N LEU A 135 46.76 -42.17 27.37
CA LEU A 135 47.56 -41.97 26.15
C LEU A 135 48.39 -40.68 26.20
N HIS A 136 47.97 -39.64 26.92
CA HIS A 136 48.78 -38.43 27.14
C HIS A 136 50.04 -38.73 27.98
N HIS A 137 49.96 -39.69 28.90
CA HIS A 137 51.07 -40.05 29.78
C HIS A 137 52.07 -41.04 29.13
N ILE A 138 51.70 -41.70 28.02
CA ILE A 138 52.53 -42.71 27.36
C ILE A 138 53.16 -42.11 26.10
N LYS A 139 54.49 -42.27 25.90
CA LYS A 139 55.21 -41.75 24.72
C LYS A 139 54.90 -42.48 23.39
N LYS A 140 54.02 -43.49 23.39
CA LYS A 140 53.67 -44.36 22.25
C LYS A 140 52.13 -44.42 22.12
N GLY A 141 51.61 -44.65 20.91
CA GLY A 141 50.17 -44.79 20.66
C GLY A 141 49.44 -43.53 20.18
N LYS A 142 50.12 -42.64 19.44
CA LYS A 142 49.55 -41.38 18.93
C LYS A 142 48.35 -41.59 18.00
N ASP A 143 48.36 -42.67 17.21
CA ASP A 143 47.27 -43.12 16.36
C ASP A 143 46.00 -43.48 17.16
N ILE A 144 46.18 -44.10 18.32
CA ILE A 144 45.08 -44.45 19.20
C ILE A 144 44.55 -43.21 19.92
N LEU A 145 45.43 -42.27 20.28
CA LEU A 145 45.05 -40.99 20.88
C LEU A 145 44.21 -40.16 19.91
N GLU A 146 44.67 -40.03 18.66
CA GLU A 146 43.93 -39.37 17.59
C GLU A 146 42.52 -39.99 17.43
N SER A 147 42.44 -41.32 17.35
CA SER A 147 41.16 -42.01 17.21
C SER A 147 40.22 -41.80 18.39
N ALA A 148 40.74 -41.77 19.62
CA ALA A 148 39.95 -41.51 20.82
C ALA A 148 39.42 -40.07 20.85
N LEU A 149 40.26 -39.09 20.47
CA LEU A 149 39.88 -37.68 20.35
C LEU A 149 38.82 -37.47 19.25
N TYR A 150 38.97 -38.11 18.08
CA TYR A 150 37.98 -38.06 17.00
C TYR A 150 36.62 -38.59 17.47
N ASN A 151 36.61 -39.77 18.10
CA ASN A 151 35.36 -40.40 18.53
C ASN A 151 34.62 -39.58 19.60
N LEU A 152 35.34 -39.04 20.59
CA LEU A 152 34.75 -38.19 21.63
C LEU A 152 34.26 -36.85 21.05
N SER A 153 35.04 -36.23 20.17
CA SER A 153 34.67 -34.99 19.49
C SER A 153 33.43 -35.15 18.61
N ASN A 154 33.35 -36.24 17.86
CA ASN A 154 32.20 -36.58 17.03
C ASN A 154 30.96 -36.84 17.89
N TYR A 155 31.12 -37.54 19.01
CA TYR A 155 30.04 -37.71 19.98
C TYR A 155 29.49 -36.36 20.48
N TYR A 156 30.36 -35.43 20.90
CA TYR A 156 29.94 -34.08 21.32
C TYR A 156 29.26 -33.32 20.18
N THR A 157 29.79 -33.40 18.96
CA THR A 157 29.23 -32.73 17.78
C THR A 157 27.82 -33.23 17.45
N LEU A 158 27.59 -34.55 17.47
CA LEU A 158 26.27 -35.15 17.26
C LEU A 158 25.25 -34.76 18.33
N LYS A 159 25.72 -34.43 19.55
CA LYS A 159 24.89 -33.88 20.64
C LYS A 159 24.74 -32.36 20.61
N LYS A 160 25.24 -31.69 19.57
CA LYS A 160 25.29 -30.21 19.44
C LYS A 160 26.07 -29.52 20.58
N LEU A 161 26.97 -30.24 21.24
CA LEU A 161 27.83 -29.73 22.32
C LEU A 161 29.17 -29.20 21.76
N HIS A 162 29.10 -28.28 20.80
CA HIS A 162 30.27 -27.82 20.04
C HIS A 162 31.37 -27.20 20.91
N LYS A 163 31.01 -26.50 22.00
CA LYS A 163 31.99 -25.94 22.94
C LYS A 163 32.86 -27.01 23.62
N SER A 164 32.28 -28.16 23.93
CA SER A 164 32.98 -29.30 24.54
C SER A 164 33.81 -30.07 23.53
N ALA A 165 33.44 -30.06 22.24
CA ALA A 165 34.19 -30.73 21.18
C ALA A 165 35.49 -30.01 20.82
N ILE A 166 35.51 -28.67 20.87
CA ILE A 166 36.61 -27.85 20.34
C ILE A 166 38.00 -28.24 20.88
N PRO A 167 38.24 -28.35 22.21
CA PRO A 167 39.58 -28.66 22.70
C PRO A 167 40.12 -29.99 22.18
N HIS A 168 39.25 -30.99 22.08
CA HIS A 168 39.59 -32.30 21.56
C HIS A 168 39.81 -32.28 20.04
N LEU A 169 39.05 -31.49 19.30
CA LEU A 169 39.23 -31.29 17.85
C LEU A 169 40.55 -30.56 17.53
N GLU A 170 40.92 -29.55 18.33
CA GLU A 170 42.19 -28.83 18.15
C GLU A 170 43.38 -29.76 18.35
N GLU A 171 43.36 -30.58 19.39
CA GLU A 171 44.39 -31.57 19.66
C GLU A 171 44.44 -32.67 18.59
N MET A 172 43.28 -33.19 18.20
CA MET A 172 43.15 -34.19 17.14
C MET A 172 43.78 -33.70 15.82
N VAL A 173 43.50 -32.47 15.40
CA VAL A 173 44.04 -31.90 14.15
C VAL A 173 45.57 -31.78 14.20
N LEU A 174 46.15 -31.40 15.34
CA LEU A 174 47.61 -31.35 15.52
C LEU A 174 48.25 -32.74 15.42
N LEU A 175 47.61 -33.76 16.00
CA LEU A 175 48.06 -35.15 15.89
C LEU A 175 47.92 -35.68 14.47
N GLN A 176 46.82 -35.39 13.77
CA GLN A 176 46.63 -35.78 12.37
C GLN A 176 47.71 -35.17 11.46
N GLU A 177 48.08 -33.91 11.70
CA GLU A 177 49.18 -33.24 10.99
C GLU A 177 50.51 -33.98 11.19
N GLU A 178 50.78 -34.43 12.42
CA GLU A 178 52.01 -35.16 12.76
C GLU A 178 52.04 -36.59 12.18
N ILE A 179 50.92 -37.32 12.26
CA ILE A 179 50.84 -38.74 11.90
C ILE A 179 50.71 -38.93 10.39
N TYR A 180 49.82 -38.18 9.75
CA TYR A 180 49.42 -38.38 8.35
C TYR A 180 50.00 -37.31 7.42
N GLY A 181 50.50 -36.20 7.97
CA GLY A 181 51.05 -35.08 7.21
C GLY A 181 49.99 -34.05 6.79
N LYS A 182 50.47 -32.84 6.48
CA LYS A 182 49.67 -31.64 6.17
C LYS A 182 48.76 -31.73 4.93
N GLU A 183 48.88 -32.78 4.13
CA GLU A 183 48.13 -32.97 2.87
C GLU A 183 47.26 -34.25 2.86
N SER A 184 47.21 -34.96 3.99
CA SER A 184 46.35 -36.14 4.15
C SER A 184 44.87 -35.78 4.16
N ASP A 185 44.03 -36.73 3.71
CA ASP A 185 42.58 -36.54 3.72
C ASP A 185 42.02 -36.49 5.15
N ASP A 186 42.59 -37.28 6.07
CA ASP A 186 42.23 -37.28 7.49
C ASP A 186 42.44 -35.90 8.13
N TYR A 187 43.57 -35.25 7.84
CA TYR A 187 43.86 -33.91 8.33
C TYR A 187 42.92 -32.84 7.76
N LEU A 188 42.56 -32.92 6.47
CA LEU A 188 41.59 -32.01 5.86
C LEU A 188 40.18 -32.20 6.42
N GLU A 189 39.76 -33.44 6.66
CA GLU A 189 38.49 -33.76 7.30
C GLU A 189 38.46 -33.17 8.73
N GLY A 190 39.52 -33.39 9.52
CA GLY A 190 39.65 -32.86 10.87
C GLY A 190 39.55 -31.34 10.93
N LEU A 191 40.29 -30.64 10.05
CA LEU A 191 40.17 -29.18 9.90
C LEU A 191 38.73 -28.76 9.54
N GLY A 192 38.06 -29.51 8.66
CA GLY A 192 36.68 -29.24 8.27
C GLY A 192 35.68 -29.34 9.44
N ILE A 193 35.84 -30.35 10.30
CA ILE A 193 35.02 -30.54 11.50
C ILE A 193 35.28 -29.41 12.50
N LEU A 194 36.54 -29.05 12.72
CA LEU A 194 36.93 -27.95 13.61
C LEU A 194 36.38 -26.60 13.13
N ALA A 195 36.47 -26.30 11.83
CA ALA A 195 35.90 -25.09 11.25
C ALA A 195 34.38 -24.98 11.47
N ASN A 196 33.67 -26.11 11.34
CA ASN A 196 32.22 -26.14 11.60
C ASN A 196 31.92 -25.90 13.08
N ALA A 197 32.65 -26.53 14.00
CA ALA A 197 32.49 -26.30 15.44
C ALA A 197 32.76 -24.83 15.81
N TYR A 198 33.74 -24.19 15.15
CA TYR A 198 33.99 -22.76 15.31
C TYR A 198 32.87 -21.88 14.76
N LYS A 199 32.28 -22.22 13.62
CA LYS A 199 31.11 -21.52 13.10
C LYS A 199 29.93 -21.58 14.07
N GLU A 200 29.58 -22.77 14.58
CA GLU A 200 28.45 -22.98 15.50
C GLU A 200 28.67 -22.35 16.90
N THR A 201 29.91 -21.98 17.24
CA THR A 201 30.25 -21.27 18.49
C THR A 201 30.56 -19.79 18.28
N GLU A 202 30.17 -19.24 17.12
CA GLU A 202 30.36 -17.84 16.71
C GLU A 202 31.82 -17.37 16.65
N LYS A 203 32.79 -18.30 16.62
CA LYS A 203 34.22 -18.02 16.39
C LYS A 203 34.51 -17.93 14.88
N ILE A 204 33.80 -17.05 14.19
CA ILE A 204 33.76 -17.00 12.72
C ILE A 204 35.15 -16.76 12.09
N ASN A 205 35.96 -15.86 12.64
CA ASN A 205 37.30 -15.58 12.11
C ASN A 205 38.23 -16.80 12.16
N ALA A 206 38.12 -17.63 13.21
CA ALA A 206 38.88 -18.87 13.31
C ALA A 206 38.41 -19.90 12.27
N ALA A 207 37.09 -19.99 12.05
CA ALA A 207 36.53 -20.83 10.99
C ALA A 207 37.00 -20.37 9.58
N ILE A 208 37.04 -19.07 9.31
CA ILE A 208 37.55 -18.51 8.04
C ILE A 208 39.02 -18.88 7.85
N TYR A 209 39.85 -18.72 8.88
CA TYR A 209 41.27 -19.07 8.81
C TYR A 209 41.47 -20.53 8.44
N ILE A 210 40.75 -21.45 9.11
CA ILE A 210 40.84 -22.88 8.83
C ILE A 210 40.35 -23.20 7.41
N ARG A 211 39.21 -22.63 6.98
CA ARG A 211 38.68 -22.86 5.63
C ARG A 211 39.62 -22.38 4.53
N LYS A 212 40.32 -21.25 4.75
CA LYS A 212 41.39 -20.78 3.84
C LYS A 212 42.57 -21.75 3.79
N LYS A 213 43.00 -22.29 4.95
CA LYS A 213 44.06 -23.31 5.01
C LYS A 213 43.66 -24.58 4.24
N ILE A 214 42.43 -25.05 4.40
CA ILE A 214 41.89 -26.19 3.62
C ILE A 214 41.94 -25.83 2.12
N ALA A 215 41.48 -24.65 1.73
CA ALA A 215 41.47 -24.22 0.34
C ALA A 215 42.88 -24.17 -0.29
N GLU A 216 43.89 -23.66 0.43
CA GLU A 216 45.30 -23.66 -0.02
C GLU A 216 45.81 -25.08 -0.29
N ILE A 217 45.52 -26.02 0.61
CA ILE A 217 45.89 -27.43 0.45
C ILE A 217 45.11 -28.05 -0.72
N SER A 218 43.81 -27.76 -0.84
CA SER A 218 42.97 -28.25 -1.95
C SER A 218 43.47 -27.77 -3.31
N ILE A 219 43.91 -26.51 -3.45
CA ILE A 219 44.52 -26.02 -4.70
C ILE A 219 45.78 -26.80 -5.02
N LYS A 220 46.65 -27.02 -4.03
CA LYS A 220 47.92 -27.71 -4.23
C LYS A 220 47.72 -29.18 -4.62
N LYS A 221 46.74 -29.84 -4.00
CA LYS A 221 46.48 -31.28 -4.17
C LYS A 221 45.64 -31.60 -5.41
N TYR A 222 44.62 -30.79 -5.69
CA TYR A 222 43.61 -31.09 -6.72
C TYR A 222 43.53 -30.04 -7.83
N GLY A 223 44.22 -28.91 -7.71
CA GLY A 223 44.19 -27.81 -8.66
C GLY A 223 43.09 -26.78 -8.37
N ALA A 224 43.28 -25.58 -8.93
CA ALA A 224 42.39 -24.42 -8.73
C ALA A 224 41.01 -24.53 -9.41
N THR A 225 40.79 -25.57 -10.21
CA THR A 225 39.51 -25.85 -10.89
C THR A 225 38.76 -27.04 -10.29
N SER A 226 39.29 -27.63 -9.22
CA SER A 226 38.71 -28.81 -8.58
C SER A 226 37.40 -28.51 -7.85
N VAL A 227 36.55 -29.55 -7.74
CA VAL A 227 35.30 -29.51 -6.97
C VAL A 227 35.56 -29.15 -5.51
N ASP A 228 36.61 -29.69 -4.91
CA ASP A 228 36.89 -29.49 -3.49
C ASP A 228 37.33 -28.05 -3.20
N TYR A 229 38.15 -27.45 -4.07
CA TYR A 229 38.47 -26.04 -3.99
C TYR A 229 37.22 -25.16 -4.16
N GLY A 230 36.37 -25.45 -5.15
CA GLY A 230 35.11 -24.73 -5.36
C GLY A 230 34.16 -24.78 -4.15
N LYS A 231 34.06 -25.93 -3.48
CA LYS A 231 33.26 -26.09 -2.24
C LYS A 231 33.81 -25.21 -1.12
N GLU A 232 35.13 -25.11 -0.96
CA GLU A 232 35.73 -24.25 0.06
C GLU A 232 35.50 -22.76 -0.25
N MET A 233 35.57 -22.33 -1.52
CA MET A 233 35.23 -20.94 -1.89
C MET A 233 33.80 -20.58 -1.48
N ASN A 234 32.83 -21.45 -1.75
CA ASN A 234 31.44 -21.21 -1.33
C ASN A 234 31.30 -21.15 0.20
N ARG A 235 31.98 -22.04 0.94
CA ARG A 235 31.95 -22.04 2.42
C ARG A 235 32.60 -20.79 3.01
N ILE A 236 33.70 -20.32 2.44
CA ILE A 236 34.38 -19.09 2.86
C ILE A 236 33.48 -17.88 2.60
N ALA A 237 32.80 -17.82 1.45
CA ALA A 237 31.85 -16.77 1.13
C ALA A 237 30.73 -16.66 2.18
N MET A 238 30.10 -17.79 2.55
CA MET A 238 29.05 -17.85 3.58
C MET A 238 29.54 -17.34 4.95
N LEU A 239 30.80 -17.58 5.31
CA LEU A 239 31.38 -17.08 6.56
C LEU A 239 31.61 -15.56 6.50
N TYR A 240 32.12 -15.03 5.38
CA TYR A 240 32.27 -13.59 5.18
C TYR A 240 30.92 -12.87 5.17
N GLU A 241 29.88 -13.51 4.64
CA GLU A 241 28.52 -13.00 4.67
C GLU A 241 28.00 -12.86 6.11
N SER A 242 28.29 -13.86 6.96
CA SER A 242 27.88 -13.85 8.37
C SER A 242 28.51 -12.72 9.19
N ILE A 243 29.72 -12.25 8.81
CA ILE A 243 30.37 -11.08 9.42
C ILE A 243 30.11 -9.78 8.65
N LYS A 244 29.22 -9.81 7.64
CA LYS A 244 28.80 -8.67 6.82
C LYS A 244 29.93 -8.01 6.03
N ASP A 245 30.98 -8.75 5.66
CA ASP A 245 32.02 -8.28 4.75
C ASP A 245 31.60 -8.54 3.30
N SER A 246 30.86 -7.59 2.73
CA SER A 246 30.30 -7.73 1.37
C SER A 246 31.37 -7.87 0.28
N ALA A 247 32.54 -7.23 0.46
CA ALA A 247 33.59 -7.24 -0.56
C ALA A 247 34.19 -8.64 -0.73
N GLN A 248 34.54 -9.29 0.38
CA GLN A 248 35.07 -10.66 0.33
C GLN A 248 33.98 -11.67 -0.02
N THR A 249 32.75 -11.49 0.46
CA THR A 249 31.62 -12.36 0.15
C THR A 249 31.41 -12.51 -1.36
N GLU A 250 31.36 -11.38 -2.09
CA GLU A 250 31.14 -11.39 -3.54
C GLU A 250 32.30 -12.05 -4.30
N VAL A 251 33.54 -11.82 -3.89
CA VAL A 251 34.74 -12.41 -4.51
C VAL A 251 34.70 -13.93 -4.43
N TYR A 252 34.47 -14.47 -3.23
CA TYR A 252 34.49 -15.92 -3.02
C TYR A 252 33.30 -16.63 -3.67
N TYR A 253 32.10 -16.04 -3.65
CA TYR A 253 30.95 -16.60 -4.38
C TYR A 253 31.19 -16.60 -5.91
N LYS A 254 31.77 -15.54 -6.48
CA LYS A 254 32.12 -15.51 -7.92
C LYS A 254 33.17 -16.54 -8.29
N GLN A 255 34.18 -16.75 -7.44
CA GLN A 255 35.18 -17.79 -7.63
C GLN A 255 34.55 -19.19 -7.62
N ALA A 256 33.72 -19.48 -6.62
CA ALA A 256 32.96 -20.74 -6.56
C ALA A 256 32.09 -20.93 -7.81
N LEU A 257 31.40 -19.87 -8.25
CA LEU A 257 30.53 -19.89 -9.41
C LEU A 257 31.32 -20.24 -10.68
N SER A 258 32.45 -19.57 -10.95
CA SER A 258 33.25 -19.85 -12.16
C SER A 258 33.82 -21.28 -12.16
N ILE A 259 34.18 -21.82 -11.00
CA ILE A 259 34.67 -23.22 -10.92
C ILE A 259 33.56 -24.19 -11.32
N PHE A 260 32.37 -24.06 -10.73
CA PHE A 260 31.26 -25.00 -11.00
C PHE A 260 30.56 -24.75 -12.34
N ARG A 261 30.63 -23.52 -12.88
CA ARG A 261 30.01 -23.14 -14.15
C ARG A 261 30.90 -23.50 -15.34
N ASP A 262 32.18 -23.14 -15.27
CA ASP A 262 33.04 -23.10 -16.46
C ASP A 262 34.03 -24.27 -16.52
N HIS A 263 34.35 -24.90 -15.38
CA HIS A 263 35.46 -25.86 -15.30
C HIS A 263 35.04 -27.26 -14.86
N THR A 264 34.18 -27.36 -13.84
CA THR A 264 33.74 -28.65 -13.30
C THR A 264 32.24 -28.66 -13.05
N PRO A 265 31.41 -28.94 -14.08
CA PRO A 265 29.96 -28.91 -13.97
C PRO A 265 29.47 -29.95 -12.96
N GLN A 266 29.11 -29.49 -11.77
CA GLN A 266 28.42 -30.25 -10.73
C GLN A 266 27.06 -29.59 -10.52
N PRO A 267 26.03 -29.98 -11.28
CA PRO A 267 24.84 -29.15 -11.43
C PRO A 267 24.11 -28.85 -10.11
N GLU A 268 24.16 -29.77 -9.15
CA GLU A 268 23.56 -29.59 -7.83
C GLU A 268 24.31 -28.56 -6.97
N LEU A 269 25.65 -28.54 -7.06
CA LEU A 269 26.48 -27.54 -6.38
C LEU A 269 26.38 -26.19 -7.07
N LEU A 270 26.30 -26.18 -8.41
CA LEU A 270 26.09 -24.96 -9.19
C LEU A 270 24.78 -24.27 -8.80
N ILE A 271 23.67 -25.02 -8.70
CA ILE A 271 22.38 -24.49 -8.23
C ILE A 271 22.49 -23.81 -6.86
N SER A 272 23.22 -24.43 -5.93
CA SER A 272 23.43 -23.91 -4.57
C SER A 272 24.23 -22.62 -4.56
N VAL A 273 25.34 -22.57 -5.33
CA VAL A 273 26.20 -21.38 -5.42
C VAL A 273 25.47 -20.21 -6.10
N ILE A 274 24.70 -20.49 -7.16
CA ILE A 274 23.88 -19.47 -7.84
C ILE A 274 22.85 -18.87 -6.87
N ASN A 275 22.15 -19.71 -6.10
CA ASN A 275 21.17 -19.23 -5.10
C ASN A 275 21.83 -18.36 -4.03
N ASN A 276 22.94 -18.82 -3.43
CA ASN A 276 23.61 -18.05 -2.37
C ASN A 276 24.09 -16.68 -2.88
N LEU A 277 24.66 -16.62 -4.10
CA LEU A 277 25.10 -15.36 -4.69
C LEU A 277 23.93 -14.44 -5.06
N ALA A 278 22.82 -15.01 -5.55
CA ALA A 278 21.63 -14.24 -5.88
C ALA A 278 20.96 -13.66 -4.61
N ASP A 279 20.87 -14.44 -3.53
CA ASP A 279 20.40 -13.99 -2.22
C ASP A 279 21.29 -12.86 -1.66
N PHE A 280 22.62 -13.01 -1.75
CA PHE A 280 23.57 -11.96 -1.39
C PHE A 280 23.31 -10.65 -2.15
N TYR A 281 23.07 -10.72 -3.47
CA TYR A 281 22.74 -9.54 -4.26
C TYR A 281 21.39 -8.93 -3.90
N GLU A 282 20.36 -9.73 -3.59
CA GLU A 282 19.08 -9.19 -3.11
C GLU A 282 19.24 -8.43 -1.79
N ILE A 283 19.99 -8.98 -0.82
CA ILE A 283 20.29 -8.32 0.46
C ILE A 283 21.01 -6.97 0.20
N GLY A 284 21.87 -6.94 -0.81
CA GLY A 284 22.55 -5.73 -1.29
C GLY A 284 21.70 -4.78 -2.14
N ASN A 285 20.41 -5.05 -2.36
CA ASN A 285 19.51 -4.34 -3.28
C ASN A 285 19.97 -4.31 -4.75
N ARG A 286 20.83 -5.24 -5.16
CA ARG A 286 21.34 -5.41 -6.53
C ARG A 286 20.45 -6.37 -7.33
N TYR A 287 19.18 -6.00 -7.46
CA TYR A 287 18.13 -6.88 -8.02
C TYR A 287 18.35 -7.33 -9.46
N ASN A 288 19.01 -6.52 -10.30
CA ASN A 288 19.32 -6.91 -11.68
C ASN A 288 20.38 -8.03 -11.74
N ASP A 289 21.36 -8.00 -10.84
CA ASP A 289 22.39 -9.04 -10.76
C ASP A 289 21.76 -10.35 -10.26
N ALA A 290 20.94 -10.27 -9.20
CA ALA A 290 20.16 -11.40 -8.70
C ALA A 290 19.21 -11.98 -9.75
N LEU A 291 18.55 -11.13 -10.55
CA LEU A 291 17.62 -11.55 -11.60
C LEU A 291 18.30 -12.46 -12.61
N SER A 292 19.48 -12.08 -13.09
CA SER A 292 20.24 -12.86 -14.08
C SER A 292 20.59 -14.27 -13.57
N LEU A 293 20.97 -14.37 -12.30
CA LEU A 293 21.29 -15.63 -11.63
C LEU A 293 20.05 -16.51 -11.43
N TYR A 294 18.92 -15.96 -11.00
CA TYR A 294 17.68 -16.74 -10.86
C TYR A 294 17.12 -17.24 -12.18
N GLN A 295 17.29 -16.48 -13.29
CA GLN A 295 16.89 -16.92 -14.64
C GLN A 295 17.74 -18.11 -15.11
N GLU A 296 19.05 -18.05 -14.90
CA GLU A 296 19.95 -19.16 -15.16
C GLU A 296 19.56 -20.38 -14.35
N ASN A 297 19.32 -20.20 -13.05
CA ASN A 297 18.99 -21.29 -12.15
C ASN A 297 17.62 -21.92 -12.48
N ASP A 298 16.65 -21.14 -12.95
CA ASP A 298 15.31 -21.65 -13.32
C ASP A 298 15.43 -22.71 -14.42
N SER A 299 16.26 -22.44 -15.43
CA SER A 299 16.52 -23.35 -16.55
C SER A 299 17.21 -24.64 -16.08
N LEU A 300 18.22 -24.52 -15.21
CA LEU A 300 18.97 -25.64 -14.63
C LEU A 300 18.08 -26.53 -13.75
N ILE A 301 17.36 -25.94 -12.80
CA ILE A 301 16.51 -26.69 -11.86
C ILE A 301 15.38 -27.39 -12.60
N LYS A 302 14.77 -26.73 -13.59
CA LYS A 302 13.70 -27.31 -14.40
C LYS A 302 14.15 -28.55 -15.15
N LEU A 303 15.37 -28.54 -15.69
CA LEU A 303 15.96 -29.67 -16.41
C LEU A 303 16.30 -30.84 -15.47
N LEU A 304 16.89 -30.56 -14.30
CA LEU A 304 17.53 -31.58 -13.46
C LEU A 304 16.63 -32.15 -12.37
N LYS A 305 15.77 -31.33 -11.79
CA LYS A 305 14.90 -31.70 -10.67
C LYS A 305 13.43 -31.73 -11.09
N GLY A 306 13.08 -31.08 -12.20
CA GLY A 306 11.72 -30.99 -12.70
C GLY A 306 10.92 -29.86 -12.07
N ALA A 307 9.95 -29.33 -12.83
CA ALA A 307 9.15 -28.16 -12.47
C ALA A 307 8.21 -28.37 -11.25
N GLY A 308 8.07 -29.60 -10.75
CA GLY A 308 7.24 -29.94 -9.60
C GLY A 308 7.99 -29.97 -8.26
N THR A 309 9.26 -29.58 -8.19
CA THR A 309 10.05 -29.67 -6.96
C THR A 309 10.01 -28.39 -6.13
N ILE A 310 10.13 -28.50 -4.80
CA ILE A 310 10.17 -27.35 -3.87
C ILE A 310 11.31 -26.38 -4.25
N ILE A 311 12.45 -26.90 -4.73
CA ILE A 311 13.59 -26.09 -5.16
C ILE A 311 13.22 -25.24 -6.39
N TYR A 312 12.52 -25.83 -7.38
CA TYR A 312 12.02 -25.09 -8.54
C TYR A 312 11.06 -23.98 -8.11
N ILE A 313 10.07 -24.34 -7.28
CA ILE A 313 9.07 -23.40 -6.78
C ILE A 313 9.73 -22.22 -6.03
N THR A 314 10.73 -22.49 -5.20
CA THR A 314 11.48 -21.45 -4.45
C THR A 314 12.23 -20.53 -5.40
N ASN A 315 12.93 -21.09 -6.39
CA ASN A 315 13.63 -20.29 -7.41
C ASN A 315 12.66 -19.42 -8.24
N THR A 316 11.57 -20.01 -8.74
CA THR A 316 10.55 -19.31 -9.52
C THR A 316 9.90 -18.17 -8.71
N TYR A 317 9.75 -18.34 -7.39
CA TYR A 317 9.30 -17.29 -6.48
C TYR A 317 10.34 -16.16 -6.32
N ASN A 318 11.60 -16.48 -6.08
CA ASN A 318 12.67 -15.47 -5.99
C ASN A 318 12.84 -14.72 -7.32
N LEU A 319 12.67 -15.40 -8.44
CA LEU A 319 12.63 -14.80 -9.76
C LEU A 319 11.46 -13.79 -9.89
N ALA A 320 10.27 -14.14 -9.39
CA ALA A 320 9.12 -13.22 -9.37
C ALA A 320 9.40 -11.98 -8.50
N ARG A 321 10.08 -12.13 -7.36
CA ARG A 321 10.52 -11.02 -6.51
C ARG A 321 11.51 -10.10 -7.22
N SER A 322 12.53 -10.64 -7.89
CA SER A 322 13.49 -9.85 -8.66
C SER A 322 12.82 -9.10 -9.83
N TYR A 323 11.88 -9.73 -10.54
CA TYR A 323 11.07 -9.04 -11.56
C TYR A 323 10.22 -7.91 -10.95
N PHE A 324 9.66 -8.12 -9.76
CA PHE A 324 8.91 -7.08 -9.05
C PHE A 324 9.79 -5.88 -8.69
N HIS A 325 10.97 -6.11 -8.10
CA HIS A 325 11.90 -5.02 -7.74
C HIS A 325 12.49 -4.29 -8.95
N THR A 326 12.42 -4.89 -10.14
CA THR A 326 12.83 -4.28 -11.42
C THR A 326 11.65 -3.69 -12.21
N ASN A 327 10.47 -3.55 -11.58
CA ASN A 327 9.22 -3.02 -12.16
C ASN A 327 8.64 -3.82 -13.34
N GLN A 328 8.99 -5.09 -13.47
CA GLN A 328 8.48 -6.02 -14.49
C GLN A 328 7.28 -6.81 -13.95
N PHE A 329 6.18 -6.09 -13.66
CA PHE A 329 5.05 -6.61 -12.89
C PHE A 329 4.30 -7.76 -13.59
N SER A 330 4.16 -7.73 -14.91
CA SER A 330 3.47 -8.79 -15.66
C SER A 330 4.21 -10.14 -15.59
N GLN A 331 5.54 -10.11 -15.66
CA GLN A 331 6.37 -11.30 -15.48
C GLN A 331 6.29 -11.83 -14.05
N ALA A 332 6.36 -10.93 -13.06
CA ALA A 332 6.21 -11.29 -11.65
C ALA A 332 4.85 -11.97 -11.39
N GLU A 333 3.76 -11.43 -11.94
CA GLU A 333 2.41 -12.00 -11.77
C GLU A 333 2.30 -13.41 -12.34
N SER A 334 2.77 -13.62 -13.58
CA SER A 334 2.71 -14.92 -14.25
C SER A 334 3.45 -16.00 -13.46
N LEU A 335 4.63 -15.67 -12.95
CA LEU A 335 5.43 -16.58 -12.12
C LEU A 335 4.76 -16.87 -10.77
N CYS A 336 4.14 -15.87 -10.15
CA CYS A 336 3.37 -16.06 -8.91
C CYS A 336 2.19 -17.02 -9.10
N GLN A 337 1.42 -16.85 -10.18
CA GLN A 337 0.31 -17.76 -10.50
C GLN A 337 0.80 -19.19 -10.76
N ASN A 338 1.97 -19.34 -11.38
CA ASN A 338 2.60 -20.64 -11.58
C ASN A 338 3.03 -21.26 -10.24
N VAL A 339 3.71 -20.50 -9.38
CA VAL A 339 4.11 -20.92 -8.03
C VAL A 339 2.89 -21.39 -7.22
N TYR A 340 1.78 -20.64 -7.24
CA TYR A 340 0.54 -21.04 -6.57
C TYR A 340 -0.01 -22.39 -7.07
N LYS A 341 -0.12 -22.55 -8.41
CA LYS A 341 -0.62 -23.80 -9.02
C LYS A 341 0.27 -25.00 -8.71
N LEU A 342 1.59 -24.80 -8.69
CA LEU A 342 2.56 -25.85 -8.37
C LEU A 342 2.52 -26.22 -6.89
N LEU A 343 2.52 -25.23 -6.00
CA LEU A 343 2.42 -25.41 -4.55
C LEU A 343 1.18 -26.25 -4.17
N LYS A 344 0.02 -25.97 -4.77
CA LYS A 344 -1.23 -26.71 -4.53
C LYS A 344 -1.16 -28.19 -4.93
N LYS A 345 -0.27 -28.57 -5.87
CA LYS A 345 -0.13 -29.96 -6.36
C LYS A 345 0.93 -30.78 -5.62
N VAL A 346 1.95 -30.11 -5.08
CA VAL A 346 3.21 -30.76 -4.66
C VAL A 346 3.25 -31.05 -3.16
N VAL A 347 2.50 -30.30 -2.34
CA VAL A 347 2.55 -30.43 -0.89
C VAL A 347 1.19 -30.85 -0.35
N GLU A 348 1.15 -31.84 0.55
CA GLU A 348 -0.06 -32.11 1.34
C GLU A 348 -0.46 -30.82 2.08
N GLN A 349 -1.74 -30.43 1.96
CA GLN A 349 -2.26 -29.13 2.38
C GLN A 349 -2.00 -28.76 3.86
N ASN A 350 -1.58 -29.73 4.68
CA ASN A 350 -1.31 -29.56 6.11
C ASN A 350 0.18 -29.35 6.47
N ASN A 351 1.09 -29.21 5.51
CA ASN A 351 2.52 -29.04 5.82
C ASN A 351 2.85 -27.59 6.29
N PRO A 352 3.49 -27.37 7.46
CA PRO A 352 3.90 -26.03 7.90
C PRO A 352 4.80 -25.27 6.91
N ASN A 353 5.62 -25.96 6.11
CA ASN A 353 6.47 -25.33 5.09
C ASN A 353 5.66 -24.79 3.91
N TYR A 354 4.52 -25.42 3.58
CA TYR A 354 3.56 -24.93 2.56
C TYR A 354 3.00 -23.57 2.96
N ALA A 355 2.65 -23.40 4.24
CA ALA A 355 2.14 -22.14 4.78
C ALA A 355 3.18 -21.00 4.74
N ILE A 356 4.49 -21.29 4.84
CA ILE A 356 5.54 -20.27 4.66
C ILE A 356 5.52 -19.75 3.22
N SER A 357 5.46 -20.66 2.24
CA SER A 357 5.44 -20.29 0.82
C SER A 357 4.18 -19.49 0.46
N LEU A 358 3.02 -19.85 0.99
CA LEU A 358 1.77 -19.09 0.81
C LEU A 358 1.85 -17.69 1.46
N ASN A 359 2.39 -17.58 2.68
CA ASN A 359 2.56 -16.30 3.39
C ASN A 359 3.46 -15.33 2.60
N ASN A 360 4.50 -15.86 1.98
CA ASN A 360 5.44 -15.10 1.17
C ASN A 360 4.81 -14.68 -0.17
N LEU A 361 4.08 -15.57 -0.84
CA LEU A 361 3.30 -15.23 -2.04
C LEU A 361 2.25 -14.15 -1.76
N ALA A 362 1.56 -14.23 -0.62
CA ALA A 362 0.60 -13.23 -0.20
C ALA A 362 1.26 -11.85 -0.01
N ASP A 363 2.46 -11.79 0.59
CA ASP A 363 3.19 -10.52 0.77
C ASP A 363 3.54 -9.89 -0.59
N LEU A 364 3.91 -10.70 -1.59
CA LEU A 364 4.15 -10.20 -2.94
C LEU A 364 2.88 -9.58 -3.55
N TYR A 365 1.71 -10.22 -3.38
CA TYR A 365 0.43 -9.63 -3.80
C TYR A 365 0.09 -8.34 -3.04
N VAL A 366 0.40 -8.24 -1.74
CA VAL A 366 0.28 -6.99 -0.96
C VAL A 366 1.14 -5.89 -1.56
N LYS A 367 2.39 -6.19 -1.93
CA LYS A 367 3.31 -5.23 -2.55
C LYS A 367 2.84 -4.78 -3.93
N MET A 368 2.20 -5.68 -4.69
CA MET A 368 1.51 -5.37 -5.96
C MET A 368 0.18 -4.65 -5.78
N LYS A 369 -0.26 -4.36 -4.54
CA LYS A 369 -1.57 -3.80 -4.20
C LYS A 369 -2.77 -4.66 -4.64
N ASN A 370 -2.54 -5.94 -4.91
CA ASN A 370 -3.60 -6.92 -5.20
C ASN A 370 -4.07 -7.57 -3.89
N TYR A 371 -4.81 -6.80 -3.10
CA TYR A 371 -5.20 -7.21 -1.75
C TYR A 371 -6.18 -8.38 -1.70
N SER A 372 -6.97 -8.63 -2.75
CA SER A 372 -7.96 -9.73 -2.77
C SER A 372 -7.29 -11.10 -2.81
N GLN A 373 -6.25 -11.26 -3.64
CA GLN A 373 -5.47 -12.50 -3.70
C GLN A 373 -4.65 -12.69 -2.42
N ALA A 374 -4.05 -11.61 -1.90
CA ALA A 374 -3.34 -11.66 -0.63
C ALA A 374 -4.24 -12.08 0.55
N GLU A 375 -5.47 -11.57 0.61
CA GLU A 375 -6.46 -11.96 1.63
C GLU A 375 -6.73 -13.47 1.58
N SER A 376 -7.02 -14.02 0.39
CA SER A 376 -7.31 -15.44 0.22
C SER A 376 -6.16 -16.33 0.70
N LEU A 377 -4.92 -15.95 0.37
CA LEU A 377 -3.73 -16.71 0.72
C LEU A 377 -3.42 -16.61 2.22
N TYR A 378 -3.51 -15.43 2.83
CA TYR A 378 -3.31 -15.30 4.28
C TYR A 378 -4.40 -16.04 5.07
N ALA A 379 -5.65 -16.06 4.59
CA ALA A 379 -6.71 -16.85 5.22
C ALA A 379 -6.38 -18.36 5.22
N GLU A 380 -5.86 -18.87 4.09
CA GLU A 380 -5.39 -20.26 3.98
C GLU A 380 -4.21 -20.55 4.92
N VAL A 381 -3.22 -19.65 4.98
CA VAL A 381 -2.08 -19.74 5.92
C VAL A 381 -2.57 -19.81 7.37
N LEU A 382 -3.50 -18.94 7.75
CA LEU A 382 -4.07 -18.92 9.10
C LEU A 382 -4.78 -20.22 9.45
N GLN A 383 -5.54 -20.80 8.51
CA GLN A 383 -6.21 -22.07 8.70
C GLN A 383 -5.20 -23.22 8.93
N ILE A 384 -4.18 -23.32 8.09
CA ILE A 384 -3.14 -24.37 8.19
C ILE A 384 -2.37 -24.23 9.50
N ARG A 385 -1.93 -23.01 9.84
CA ARG A 385 -1.14 -22.76 11.06
C ARG A 385 -1.95 -22.99 12.32
N LYS A 386 -3.21 -22.55 12.35
CA LYS A 386 -4.12 -22.80 13.46
C LYS A 386 -4.36 -24.30 13.67
N ALA A 387 -4.59 -25.06 12.60
CA ALA A 387 -4.81 -26.50 12.68
C ALA A 387 -3.55 -27.26 13.14
N ALA A 388 -2.36 -26.85 12.70
CA ALA A 388 -1.11 -27.54 13.00
C ALA A 388 -0.52 -27.19 14.38
N LEU A 389 -0.55 -25.91 14.78
CA LEU A 389 0.23 -25.38 15.92
C LEU A 389 -0.58 -24.45 16.84
N GLY A 390 -1.87 -24.20 16.54
CA GLY A 390 -2.74 -23.32 17.32
C GLY A 390 -2.49 -21.82 17.09
N GLU A 391 -3.24 -20.98 17.80
CA GLU A 391 -3.23 -19.51 17.61
C GLU A 391 -2.05 -18.79 18.30
N ASN A 392 -1.29 -19.50 19.13
CA ASN A 392 -0.10 -18.96 19.81
C ASN A 392 1.19 -19.11 18.99
N ASP A 393 1.12 -19.78 17.83
CA ASP A 393 2.24 -19.93 16.90
C ASP A 393 2.69 -18.57 16.33
N GLU A 394 4.00 -18.33 16.29
CA GLU A 394 4.53 -17.04 15.83
C GLU A 394 4.24 -16.78 14.35
N ASN A 395 4.15 -17.83 13.53
CA ASN A 395 3.80 -17.70 12.12
C ASN A 395 2.30 -17.42 11.94
N TYR A 396 1.43 -18.01 12.77
CA TYR A 396 0.01 -17.64 12.83
C TYR A 396 -0.17 -16.15 13.15
N ILE A 397 0.48 -15.65 14.21
CA ILE A 397 0.40 -14.25 14.61
C ILE A 397 0.96 -13.31 13.54
N THR A 398 2.04 -13.72 12.86
CA THR A 398 2.64 -12.99 11.74
C THR A 398 1.67 -12.92 10.55
N ALA A 399 1.07 -14.05 10.15
CA ALA A 399 0.07 -14.08 9.10
C ALA A 399 -1.17 -13.24 9.46
N LEU A 400 -1.59 -13.24 10.72
CA LEU A 400 -2.72 -12.44 11.20
C LEU A 400 -2.39 -10.94 11.17
N SER A 401 -1.17 -10.56 11.54
CA SER A 401 -0.67 -9.18 11.41
C SER A 401 -0.56 -8.73 9.96
N ASN A 402 -0.15 -9.63 9.06
CA ASN A 402 -0.10 -9.34 7.63
C ASN A 402 -1.52 -9.22 7.04
N LEU A 403 -2.47 -10.06 7.44
CA LEU A 403 -3.87 -9.96 7.05
C LEU A 403 -4.49 -8.63 7.51
N ALA A 404 -4.22 -8.19 8.74
CA ALA A 404 -4.63 -6.87 9.20
C ALA A 404 -4.07 -5.75 8.30
N ARG A 405 -2.80 -5.87 7.88
CA ARG A 405 -2.17 -4.93 6.94
C ARG A 405 -2.83 -4.96 5.56
N VAL A 406 -3.25 -6.13 5.08
CA VAL A 406 -4.04 -6.26 3.84
C VAL A 406 -5.35 -5.51 3.97
N TYR A 407 -6.08 -5.71 5.07
CA TYR A 407 -7.34 -5.00 5.30
C TYR A 407 -7.14 -3.50 5.42
N LEU A 408 -6.12 -3.03 6.14
CA LEU A 408 -5.78 -1.60 6.20
C LEU A 408 -5.41 -1.04 4.82
N GLY A 409 -4.56 -1.73 4.05
CA GLY A 409 -4.14 -1.30 2.71
C GLY A 409 -5.28 -1.28 1.71
N ALA A 410 -6.23 -2.22 1.82
CA ALA A 410 -7.46 -2.26 1.04
C ALA A 410 -8.56 -1.32 1.55
N ALA A 411 -8.29 -0.51 2.58
CA ALA A 411 -9.28 0.31 3.27
C ALA A 411 -10.52 -0.47 3.80
N ASN A 412 -10.39 -1.77 4.04
CA ASN A 412 -11.44 -2.62 4.61
C ASN A 412 -11.38 -2.61 6.14
N TYR A 413 -11.66 -1.44 6.72
CA TYR A 413 -11.50 -1.20 8.15
C TYR A 413 -12.42 -2.06 9.03
N LYS A 414 -13.62 -2.42 8.53
CA LYS A 414 -14.58 -3.32 9.21
C LYS A 414 -13.98 -4.71 9.47
N LYS A 415 -13.16 -5.23 8.56
CA LYS A 415 -12.43 -6.49 8.76
C LYS A 415 -11.10 -6.29 9.51
N ALA A 416 -10.45 -5.14 9.37
CA ALA A 416 -9.18 -4.86 10.04
C ALA A 416 -9.32 -4.78 11.57
N GLU A 417 -10.34 -4.09 12.06
CA GLU A 417 -10.55 -3.82 13.48
C GLU A 417 -10.61 -5.08 14.37
N PRO A 418 -11.46 -6.09 14.08
CA PRO A 418 -11.52 -7.30 14.92
C PRO A 418 -10.20 -8.08 14.92
N VAL A 419 -9.47 -8.08 13.79
CA VAL A 419 -8.16 -8.73 13.70
C VAL A 419 -7.12 -8.01 14.55
N LEU A 420 -7.11 -6.68 14.55
CA LEU A 420 -6.21 -5.88 15.38
C LEU A 420 -6.54 -6.00 16.88
N LEU A 421 -7.82 -6.08 17.25
CA LEU A 421 -8.26 -6.36 18.62
C LEU A 421 -7.78 -7.74 19.07
N GLN A 422 -7.96 -8.77 18.25
CA GLN A 422 -7.45 -10.12 18.53
C GLN A 422 -5.94 -10.13 18.73
N LEU A 423 -5.17 -9.43 17.86
CA LEU A 423 -3.72 -9.30 18.01
C LEU A 423 -3.33 -8.58 19.30
N ALA A 424 -4.08 -7.56 19.72
CA ALA A 424 -3.84 -6.86 20.97
C ALA A 424 -4.11 -7.75 22.20
N ASP A 425 -5.15 -8.60 22.15
CA ASP A 425 -5.45 -9.56 23.21
C ASP A 425 -4.40 -10.67 23.31
N ILE A 426 -3.94 -11.21 22.17
CA ILE A 426 -2.83 -12.17 22.12
C ILE A 426 -1.56 -11.53 22.71
N ALA A 427 -1.25 -10.29 22.32
CA ALA A 427 -0.08 -9.57 22.83
C ALA A 427 -0.18 -9.30 24.34
N LYS A 428 -1.38 -8.94 24.82
CA LYS A 428 -1.66 -8.76 26.25
C LYS A 428 -1.46 -10.05 27.03
N ALA A 429 -1.94 -11.18 26.52
CA ALA A 429 -1.80 -12.48 27.16
C ALA A 429 -0.35 -12.99 27.15
N LYS A 430 0.38 -12.85 26.03
CA LYS A 430 1.75 -13.36 25.86
C LYS A 430 2.81 -12.53 26.61
N ALA A 431 2.68 -11.21 26.60
CA ALA A 431 3.73 -10.31 27.09
C ALA A 431 3.28 -9.36 28.22
N GLY A 432 1.99 -9.35 28.57
CA GLY A 432 1.45 -8.47 29.61
C GLY A 432 1.18 -7.04 29.13
N ILE A 433 0.39 -6.30 29.94
CA ILE A 433 -0.07 -4.94 29.63
C ILE A 433 1.05 -3.88 29.62
N SER A 434 2.20 -4.17 30.21
CA SER A 434 3.35 -3.26 30.32
C SER A 434 4.48 -3.65 29.36
N SER A 435 4.18 -4.28 28.23
CA SER A 435 5.16 -4.68 27.23
C SER A 435 5.15 -3.78 26.00
N ILE A 436 6.34 -3.60 25.39
CA ILE A 436 6.48 -2.93 24.07
C ILE A 436 5.65 -3.66 23.01
N TYR A 437 5.56 -5.00 23.11
CA TYR A 437 4.79 -5.82 22.18
C TYR A 437 3.29 -5.47 22.21
N TYR A 438 2.69 -5.36 23.40
CA TYR A 438 1.30 -4.91 23.55
C TYR A 438 1.11 -3.46 23.12
N ALA A 439 2.05 -2.57 23.48
CA ALA A 439 2.01 -1.16 23.08
C ALA A 439 1.99 -0.99 21.55
N ASN A 440 2.75 -1.79 20.80
CA ASN A 440 2.74 -1.73 19.33
C ASN A 440 1.39 -2.16 18.74
N LYS A 441 0.68 -3.13 19.34
CA LYS A 441 -0.67 -3.51 18.89
C LYS A 441 -1.72 -2.45 19.20
N LEU A 442 -1.59 -1.75 20.34
CA LEU A 442 -2.39 -0.56 20.63
C LEU A 442 -2.08 0.58 19.66
N MET A 443 -0.83 0.74 19.23
CA MET A 443 -0.45 1.70 18.20
C MET A 443 -1.16 1.41 16.87
N ASP A 444 -1.22 0.14 16.46
CA ASP A 444 -1.95 -0.28 15.25
C ASP A 444 -3.45 0.07 15.34
N LEU A 445 -4.08 -0.14 16.50
CA LEU A 445 -5.47 0.27 16.75
C LEU A 445 -5.63 1.80 16.76
N GLY A 446 -4.69 2.53 17.34
CA GLY A 446 -4.66 4.00 17.30
C GLY A 446 -4.56 4.53 15.87
N ASN A 447 -3.69 3.93 15.05
CA ASN A 447 -3.52 4.25 13.64
C ASN A 447 -4.77 3.92 12.81
N LEU A 448 -5.43 2.79 13.08
CA LEU A 448 -6.73 2.45 12.49
C LEU A 448 -7.77 3.53 12.83
N CYS A 449 -7.89 3.90 14.11
CA CYS A 449 -8.84 4.92 14.56
C CYS A 449 -8.51 6.27 13.90
N TYR A 450 -7.24 6.64 13.82
CA TYR A 450 -6.79 7.86 13.14
C TYR A 450 -7.16 7.86 11.65
N ASN A 451 -6.87 6.78 10.92
CA ASN A 451 -7.17 6.66 9.49
C ASN A 451 -8.68 6.56 9.20
N THR A 452 -9.48 6.15 10.19
CA THR A 452 -10.95 6.15 10.13
C THR A 452 -11.57 7.40 10.75
N LEU A 453 -10.77 8.46 10.96
CA LEU A 453 -11.20 9.77 11.48
C LEU A 453 -11.85 9.71 12.88
N ARG A 454 -11.67 8.60 13.61
CA ARG A 454 -12.07 8.42 15.02
C ARG A 454 -11.00 8.97 15.95
N TYR A 455 -10.71 10.27 15.81
CA TYR A 455 -9.58 10.91 16.49
C TYR A 455 -9.62 10.80 18.03
N LYS A 456 -10.81 10.82 18.63
CA LYS A 456 -10.97 10.65 20.08
C LYS A 456 -10.66 9.24 20.57
N GLU A 457 -10.89 8.22 19.75
CA GLU A 457 -10.48 6.85 20.07
C GLU A 457 -8.98 6.68 19.85
N ALA A 458 -8.44 7.27 18.78
CA ALA A 458 -7.01 7.31 18.52
C ALA A 458 -6.23 7.96 19.66
N GLU A 459 -6.73 9.09 20.20
CA GLU A 459 -6.17 9.81 21.36
C GLU A 459 -6.01 8.86 22.56
N LYS A 460 -7.04 8.06 22.87
CA LYS A 460 -7.00 7.10 23.99
C LYS A 460 -5.91 6.04 23.79
N TYR A 461 -5.81 5.47 22.60
CA TYR A 461 -4.80 4.46 22.31
C TYR A 461 -3.38 5.04 22.35
N TYR A 462 -3.14 6.18 21.70
CA TYR A 462 -1.82 6.80 21.66
C TYR A 462 -1.35 7.25 23.04
N LEU A 463 -2.22 7.84 23.87
CA LEU A 463 -1.85 8.19 25.25
C LEU A 463 -1.48 6.95 26.07
N LYS A 464 -2.26 5.86 25.96
CA LYS A 464 -1.93 4.59 26.64
C LYS A 464 -0.60 4.00 26.16
N VAL A 465 -0.29 4.11 24.87
CA VAL A 465 1.01 3.70 24.32
C VAL A 465 2.14 4.59 24.85
N ALA A 466 1.93 5.90 24.94
CA ALA A 466 2.89 6.83 25.51
C ALA A 466 3.22 6.50 26.96
N ASP A 467 2.21 6.22 27.78
CA ASP A 467 2.39 5.82 29.18
C ASP A 467 3.19 4.52 29.32
N ILE A 468 2.87 3.49 28.53
CA ILE A 468 3.59 2.21 28.56
C ILE A 468 5.05 2.40 28.14
N LYS A 469 5.30 3.08 27.01
CA LYS A 469 6.66 3.27 26.49
C LYS A 469 7.51 4.15 27.42
N LYS A 470 6.92 5.20 28.00
CA LYS A 470 7.57 6.03 29.01
C LYS A 470 7.89 5.22 30.27
N GLY A 471 6.98 4.39 30.75
CA GLY A 471 7.17 3.56 31.94
C GLY A 471 8.26 2.50 31.78
N ILE A 472 8.39 1.88 30.59
CA ILE A 472 9.40 0.84 30.33
C ILE A 472 10.79 1.44 30.12
N SER A 473 10.87 2.48 29.29
CA SER A 473 12.13 2.91 28.69
C SER A 473 12.57 4.31 29.13
N GLY A 474 11.72 5.06 29.83
CA GLY A 474 11.95 6.46 30.20
C GLY A 474 11.43 7.44 29.14
N ASP A 475 11.45 8.73 29.46
CA ASP A 475 10.97 9.81 28.57
C ASP A 475 12.04 10.34 27.60
N THR A 476 13.23 9.74 27.58
CA THR A 476 14.33 10.14 26.69
C THR A 476 14.60 9.14 25.56
N THR A 477 13.70 8.19 25.31
CA THR A 477 13.93 7.10 24.34
C THR A 477 13.25 7.34 23.00
N SER A 478 13.79 6.72 21.95
CA SER A 478 13.20 6.77 20.60
C SER A 478 11.79 6.16 20.57
N ASP A 479 11.51 5.18 21.43
CA ASP A 479 10.20 4.58 21.53
C ASP A 479 9.15 5.60 21.99
N TYR A 480 9.47 6.38 23.03
CA TYR A 480 8.60 7.47 23.49
C TYR A 480 8.52 8.63 22.47
N ALA A 481 9.63 8.95 21.81
CA ALA A 481 9.68 9.96 20.76
C ALA A 481 8.71 9.64 19.59
N SER A 482 8.67 8.37 19.16
CA SER A 482 7.78 7.94 18.06
C SER A 482 6.29 8.22 18.34
N VAL A 483 5.81 7.90 19.55
CA VAL A 483 4.41 8.13 19.93
C VAL A 483 4.14 9.61 20.21
N ALA A 484 5.13 10.36 20.69
CA ALA A 484 5.04 11.82 20.80
C ALA A 484 4.81 12.47 19.42
N GLY A 485 5.55 12.04 18.39
CA GLY A 485 5.30 12.48 17.00
C GLY A 485 3.89 12.16 16.50
N SER A 486 3.39 10.94 16.76
CA SER A 486 2.02 10.54 16.41
C SER A 486 0.95 11.36 17.15
N LEU A 487 1.15 11.65 18.44
CA LEU A 487 0.26 12.52 19.22
C LEU A 487 0.30 13.96 18.71
N GLY A 488 1.48 14.49 18.39
CA GLY A 488 1.63 15.81 17.77
C GLY A 488 0.81 15.92 16.48
N PHE A 489 0.92 14.92 15.61
CA PHE A 489 0.18 14.87 14.35
C PHE A 489 -1.33 14.69 14.55
N LEU A 490 -1.74 13.84 15.49
CA LEU A 490 -3.15 13.68 15.85
C LEU A 490 -3.76 15.01 16.33
N TYR A 491 -3.09 15.70 17.25
CA TYR A 491 -3.58 16.98 17.77
C TYR A 491 -3.57 18.08 16.70
N GLN A 492 -2.60 18.09 15.79
CA GLN A 492 -2.62 18.96 14.62
C GLN A 492 -3.88 18.72 13.78
N LYS A 493 -4.24 17.46 13.50
CA LYS A 493 -5.47 17.13 12.77
C LYS A 493 -6.76 17.49 13.51
N MET A 494 -6.73 17.45 14.84
CA MET A 494 -7.84 17.91 15.68
C MET A 494 -7.91 19.44 15.82
N GLY A 495 -6.96 20.19 15.25
CA GLY A 495 -6.88 21.65 15.39
C GLY A 495 -6.42 22.14 16.77
N LEU A 496 -5.86 21.25 17.62
CA LEU A 496 -5.41 21.57 18.98
C LEU A 496 -3.92 21.94 18.98
N VAL A 497 -3.61 23.15 18.51
CA VAL A 497 -2.25 23.62 18.20
C VAL A 497 -1.31 23.53 19.39
N ASP A 498 -1.69 24.06 20.56
CA ASP A 498 -0.81 24.07 21.74
C ASP A 498 -0.41 22.66 22.19
N LYS A 499 -1.34 21.71 22.09
CA LYS A 499 -1.07 20.29 22.39
C LYS A 499 -0.15 19.70 21.33
N ALA A 500 -0.40 19.98 20.05
CA ALA A 500 0.43 19.49 18.96
C ALA A 500 1.88 19.98 19.11
N GLU A 501 2.06 21.28 19.36
CA GLU A 501 3.37 21.90 19.57
C GLU A 501 4.09 21.29 20.78
N SER A 502 3.40 21.09 21.90
CA SER A 502 3.98 20.45 23.09
C SER A 502 4.54 19.06 22.78
N TRP A 503 3.78 18.22 22.08
CA TRP A 503 4.20 16.86 21.72
C TRP A 503 5.32 16.85 20.66
N TYR A 504 5.28 17.75 19.68
CA TYR A 504 6.39 17.91 18.74
C TYR A 504 7.67 18.36 19.42
N ASN A 505 7.60 19.30 20.37
CA ASN A 505 8.77 19.75 21.14
C ASN A 505 9.36 18.64 22.02
N ILE A 506 8.53 17.77 22.61
CA ILE A 506 8.99 16.56 23.30
C ILE A 506 9.81 15.69 22.35
N ASN A 507 9.24 15.33 21.19
CA ASN A 507 9.91 14.50 20.18
C ASN A 507 11.25 15.14 19.72
N LEU A 508 11.21 16.42 19.36
CA LEU A 508 12.38 17.20 18.92
C LEU A 508 13.49 17.24 19.98
N SER A 509 13.13 17.42 21.25
CA SER A 509 14.10 17.47 22.36
C SER A 509 14.83 16.14 22.56
N ILE A 510 14.11 15.01 22.40
CA ILE A 510 14.67 13.67 22.51
C ILE A 510 15.62 13.41 21.34
N SER A 511 15.18 13.72 20.11
CA SER A 511 16.00 13.57 18.91
C SER A 511 17.26 14.42 18.94
N LYS A 512 17.15 15.68 19.40
CA LYS A 512 18.30 16.58 19.60
C LYS A 512 19.33 16.00 20.56
N LYS A 513 18.88 15.52 21.74
CA LYS A 513 19.76 14.96 22.77
C LYS A 513 20.46 13.67 22.30
N LYS A 514 19.74 12.83 21.55
CA LYS A 514 20.23 11.51 21.15
C LYS A 514 21.11 11.53 19.91
N TYR A 515 20.71 12.30 18.89
CA TYR A 515 21.33 12.26 17.57
C TYR A 515 22.07 13.55 17.19
N GLY A 516 21.83 14.65 17.91
CA GLY A 516 22.35 15.97 17.58
C GLY A 516 21.53 16.69 16.50
N GLU A 517 21.76 18.00 16.36
CA GLU A 517 20.97 18.88 15.49
C GLU A 517 21.20 18.66 13.99
N LYS A 518 22.29 17.98 13.62
CA LYS A 518 22.64 17.68 12.23
C LYS A 518 22.15 16.31 11.76
N ASN A 519 21.41 15.58 12.60
CA ASN A 519 20.90 14.27 12.23
C ASN A 519 19.54 14.35 11.52
N GLU A 520 19.32 13.46 10.54
CA GLU A 520 18.09 13.40 9.75
C GLU A 520 16.82 13.25 10.59
N PHE A 521 16.86 12.52 11.72
CA PHE A 521 15.71 12.39 12.61
C PHE A 521 15.32 13.72 13.26
N TYR A 522 16.30 14.48 13.75
CA TYR A 522 16.06 15.82 14.31
C TYR A 522 15.52 16.78 13.24
N LEU A 523 16.09 16.78 12.05
CA LEU A 523 15.63 17.64 10.95
C LEU A 523 14.20 17.27 10.49
N SER A 524 13.85 15.98 10.50
CA SER A 524 12.49 15.51 10.21
C SER A 524 11.48 15.97 11.27
N ASP A 525 11.85 15.92 12.56
CA ASP A 525 11.00 16.42 13.65
C ASP A 525 10.82 17.93 13.54
N LEU A 526 11.88 18.66 13.22
CA LEU A 526 11.85 20.10 12.98
C LEU A 526 10.95 20.45 11.77
N ASN A 527 10.97 19.65 10.71
CA ASN A 527 10.06 19.80 9.57
C ASN A 527 8.59 19.58 9.97
N SER A 528 8.30 18.62 10.86
CA SER A 528 6.94 18.38 11.36
C SER A 528 6.42 19.57 12.16
N LEU A 529 7.27 20.20 12.96
CA LEU A 529 6.93 21.44 13.67
C LEU A 529 6.77 22.64 12.72
N ALA A 530 7.57 22.72 11.65
CA ALA A 530 7.38 23.72 10.59
C ALA A 530 6.03 23.52 9.86
N ASP A 531 5.64 22.27 9.58
CA ASP A 531 4.35 21.92 9.00
C ASP A 531 3.18 22.29 9.93
N LEU A 532 3.35 22.16 11.27
CA LEU A 532 2.38 22.65 12.24
C LEU A 532 2.19 24.16 12.09
N TYR A 533 3.27 24.95 12.13
CA TYR A 533 3.18 26.41 11.98
C TYR A 533 2.61 26.83 10.63
N LYS A 534 2.97 26.15 9.54
CA LYS A 534 2.35 26.34 8.22
C LYS A 534 0.84 26.10 8.29
N SER A 535 0.40 24.98 8.88
CA SER A 535 -1.02 24.66 9.00
C SER A 535 -1.78 25.62 9.92
N ASN A 536 -1.11 26.19 10.92
CA ASN A 536 -1.67 27.21 11.82
C ASN A 536 -1.53 28.65 11.27
N LYS A 537 -1.10 28.82 10.02
CA LYS A 537 -0.88 30.11 9.35
C LYS A 537 0.15 31.02 10.05
N GLU A 538 1.03 30.46 10.87
CA GLU A 538 2.17 31.16 11.47
C GLU A 538 3.35 31.21 10.49
N MET A 539 3.10 31.86 9.35
CA MET A 539 3.96 31.77 8.16
C MET A 539 5.41 32.24 8.41
N ALA A 540 5.61 33.25 9.26
CA ALA A 540 6.95 33.75 9.58
C ALA A 540 7.80 32.72 10.36
N LYS A 541 7.19 31.98 11.29
CA LYS A 541 7.88 30.91 12.03
C LYS A 541 8.20 29.75 11.09
N ALA A 542 7.23 29.34 10.27
CA ALA A 542 7.42 28.29 9.27
C ALA A 542 8.54 28.65 8.27
N ASP A 543 8.58 29.88 7.77
CA ASP A 543 9.61 30.36 6.85
C ASP A 543 11.02 30.27 7.43
N SER A 544 11.20 30.72 8.67
CA SER A 544 12.48 30.63 9.39
C SER A 544 12.95 29.17 9.48
N MET A 545 12.03 28.25 9.82
CA MET A 545 12.35 26.83 9.97
C MET A 545 12.65 26.15 8.63
N TYR A 546 11.85 26.36 7.58
CA TYR A 546 12.13 25.76 6.27
C TYR A 546 13.43 26.30 5.65
N LYS A 547 13.77 27.58 5.86
CA LYS A 547 15.07 28.14 5.44
C LYS A 547 16.23 27.51 6.21
N HIS A 548 16.09 27.34 7.52
CA HIS A 548 17.07 26.65 8.35
C HIS A 548 17.27 25.20 7.86
N LEU A 549 16.18 24.45 7.70
CA LEU A 549 16.19 23.08 7.17
C LEU A 549 16.91 22.99 5.82
N LYS A 550 16.56 23.87 4.86
CA LYS A 550 17.21 23.93 3.55
C LYS A 550 18.73 24.09 3.69
N ASN A 551 19.19 25.00 4.55
CA ASN A 551 20.61 25.28 4.74
C ASN A 551 21.35 24.12 5.43
N GLU A 552 20.75 23.50 6.44
CA GLU A 552 21.34 22.33 7.10
C GLU A 552 21.45 21.13 6.15
N TYR A 553 20.37 20.81 5.42
CA TYR A 553 20.41 19.75 4.42
C TYR A 553 21.45 20.02 3.33
N ARG A 554 21.62 21.28 2.90
CA ARG A 554 22.69 21.69 1.98
C ARG A 554 24.07 21.44 2.58
N SER A 555 24.29 21.84 3.82
CA SER A 555 25.59 21.71 4.50
C SER A 555 25.98 20.25 4.74
N ILE A 556 25.02 19.36 4.99
CA ILE A 556 25.29 17.97 5.35
C ILE A 556 25.47 17.10 4.10
N TYR A 557 24.63 17.29 3.07
CA TYR A 557 24.54 16.38 1.93
C TYR A 557 24.98 16.99 0.59
N GLY A 558 25.14 18.31 0.52
CA GLY A 558 25.52 19.03 -0.70
C GLY A 558 24.37 19.23 -1.70
N ASP A 559 24.66 20.05 -2.72
CA ASP A 559 23.67 20.67 -3.62
C ASP A 559 22.98 19.71 -4.60
N SER A 560 23.53 18.49 -4.78
CA SER A 560 23.02 17.49 -5.72
C SER A 560 22.39 16.28 -5.01
N SER A 561 22.18 16.35 -3.70
CA SER A 561 21.65 15.23 -2.92
C SER A 561 20.12 15.15 -2.95
N LYS A 562 19.58 13.93 -2.81
CA LYS A 562 18.14 13.70 -2.67
C LYS A 562 17.54 14.39 -1.43
N GLN A 563 18.30 14.49 -0.34
CA GLN A 563 17.87 15.12 0.90
C GLN A 563 17.75 16.65 0.73
N TYR A 564 18.72 17.28 0.05
CA TYR A 564 18.64 18.70 -0.27
C TYR A 564 17.49 19.01 -1.24
N SER A 565 17.29 18.17 -2.25
CA SER A 565 16.13 18.26 -3.16
C SER A 565 14.80 18.26 -2.38
N ARG A 566 14.64 17.36 -1.40
CA ARG A 566 13.46 17.30 -0.54
C ARG A 566 13.26 18.56 0.32
N ALA A 567 14.34 19.12 0.86
CA ALA A 567 14.28 20.34 1.65
C ALA A 567 13.85 21.56 0.80
N LEU A 568 14.35 21.65 -0.43
CA LEU A 568 13.93 22.66 -1.42
C LEU A 568 12.44 22.50 -1.77
N GLN A 569 12.00 21.26 -2.02
CA GLN A 569 10.59 20.95 -2.32
C GLN A 569 9.68 21.41 -1.18
N ASN A 570 10.00 21.08 0.07
CA ASN A 570 9.21 21.50 1.23
C ASN A 570 9.10 23.03 1.35
N LEU A 571 10.21 23.75 1.11
CA LEU A 571 10.21 25.22 1.11
C LEU A 571 9.41 25.79 -0.07
N ALA A 572 9.48 25.17 -1.25
CA ALA A 572 8.70 25.60 -2.43
C ALA A 572 7.20 25.45 -2.18
N ILE A 573 6.76 24.27 -1.72
CA ILE A 573 5.36 24.00 -1.35
C ILE A 573 4.90 24.93 -0.24
N PHE A 574 5.76 25.24 0.74
CA PHE A 574 5.46 26.23 1.76
C PHE A 574 5.21 27.62 1.15
N TYR A 575 6.06 28.07 0.23
CA TYR A 575 5.84 29.36 -0.42
C TYR A 575 4.61 29.37 -1.32
N ASP A 576 4.26 28.28 -2.00
CA ASP A 576 2.98 28.16 -2.71
C ASP A 576 1.81 28.32 -1.73
N SER A 577 1.84 27.63 -0.58
CA SER A 577 0.79 27.76 0.45
C SER A 577 0.73 29.14 1.11
N TRP A 578 1.78 29.95 0.95
CA TRP A 578 1.83 31.34 1.38
C TRP A 578 1.63 32.32 0.22
N GLU A 579 1.22 31.81 -0.96
CA GLU A 579 0.97 32.57 -2.19
C GLU A 579 2.19 33.38 -2.69
N LYS A 580 3.40 32.99 -2.27
CA LYS A 580 4.67 33.60 -2.70
C LYS A 580 5.25 32.85 -3.89
N PHE A 581 4.46 32.74 -4.97
CA PHE A 581 4.80 31.96 -6.16
C PHE A 581 6.14 32.37 -6.81
N ALA A 582 6.48 33.67 -6.78
CA ALA A 582 7.76 34.17 -7.29
C ALA A 582 8.99 33.63 -6.52
N LEU A 583 8.80 33.26 -5.25
CA LEU A 583 9.85 32.59 -4.45
C LEU A 583 9.80 31.07 -4.61
N ALA A 584 8.64 30.49 -4.92
CA ALA A 584 8.45 29.05 -5.09
C ALA A 584 8.96 28.53 -6.45
N GLU A 585 8.66 29.22 -7.55
CA GLU A 585 9.05 28.84 -8.93
C GLU A 585 10.55 28.49 -9.06
N PRO A 586 11.52 29.32 -8.62
CA PRO A 586 12.93 28.97 -8.76
C PRO A 586 13.33 27.73 -7.93
N LEU A 587 12.67 27.49 -6.80
CA LEU A 587 12.92 26.31 -5.97
C LEU A 587 12.39 25.05 -6.65
N HIS A 588 11.17 25.08 -7.20
CA HIS A 588 10.60 23.98 -7.98
C HIS A 588 11.48 23.61 -9.18
N LEU A 589 11.95 24.61 -9.93
CA LEU A 589 12.84 24.38 -11.07
C LEU A 589 14.18 23.78 -10.65
N GLN A 590 14.73 24.21 -9.50
CA GLN A 590 15.95 23.63 -8.95
C GLN A 590 15.76 22.16 -8.53
N VAL A 591 14.64 21.85 -7.87
CA VAL A 591 14.27 20.48 -7.50
C VAL A 591 14.15 19.58 -8.73
N ILE A 592 13.42 20.04 -9.76
CA ILE A 592 13.27 19.30 -11.02
C ILE A 592 14.64 19.04 -11.67
N LYS A 593 15.53 20.03 -11.66
CA LYS A 593 16.89 19.86 -12.19
C LYS A 593 17.67 18.78 -11.42
N ILE A 594 17.68 18.84 -10.09
CA ILE A 594 18.38 17.85 -9.26
C ILE A 594 17.79 16.45 -9.49
N ASP A 595 16.46 16.30 -9.43
CA ASP A 595 15.81 15.00 -9.55
C ASP A 595 15.95 14.41 -10.97
N ASN A 596 15.91 15.24 -12.01
CA ASN A 596 16.20 14.79 -13.38
C ASN A 596 17.64 14.27 -13.53
N THR A 597 18.61 14.89 -12.86
CA THR A 597 20.00 14.39 -12.87
C THR A 597 20.18 13.11 -12.06
N LEU A 598 19.47 12.97 -10.93
CA LEU A 598 19.57 11.80 -10.07
C LEU A 598 18.84 10.57 -10.64
N TYR A 599 17.71 10.79 -11.29
CA TYR A 599 16.77 9.70 -11.60
C TYR A 599 16.31 9.66 -13.06
N GLY A 600 16.54 10.71 -13.85
CA GLY A 600 15.97 10.89 -15.17
C GLY A 600 14.56 11.51 -15.17
N SER A 601 14.14 12.01 -16.33
CA SER A 601 12.89 12.80 -16.47
C SER A 601 11.59 12.01 -16.28
N ASN A 602 11.61 10.70 -16.54
CA ASN A 602 10.44 9.84 -16.37
C ASN A 602 10.38 9.18 -14.98
N HIS A 603 11.27 9.53 -14.05
CA HIS A 603 11.23 8.97 -12.71
C HIS A 603 10.05 9.51 -11.90
N GLU A 604 9.57 8.74 -10.92
CA GLU A 604 8.37 9.11 -10.14
C GLU A 604 8.55 10.43 -9.38
N ASN A 605 9.73 10.64 -8.80
CA ASN A 605 10.04 11.88 -8.09
C ASN A 605 10.06 13.08 -9.05
N SER A 606 10.66 12.93 -10.24
CA SER A 606 10.70 13.96 -11.27
C SER A 606 9.29 14.36 -11.73
N ILE A 607 8.43 13.38 -11.98
CA ILE A 607 7.02 13.61 -12.35
C ILE A 607 6.25 14.31 -11.22
N LYS A 608 6.43 13.87 -9.96
CA LYS A 608 5.80 14.52 -8.80
C LYS A 608 6.16 15.99 -8.67
N ASN A 609 7.41 16.35 -8.94
CA ASN A 609 7.84 17.76 -8.90
C ASN A 609 7.27 18.60 -10.04
N LEU A 610 7.11 18.02 -11.23
CA LEU A 610 6.39 18.69 -12.31
C LEU A 610 4.92 18.94 -11.94
N ILE A 611 4.26 17.99 -11.26
CA ILE A 611 2.90 18.17 -10.74
C ILE A 611 2.85 19.33 -9.73
N TRP A 612 3.81 19.41 -8.81
CA TRP A 612 3.88 20.54 -7.87
C TRP A 612 4.06 21.88 -8.57
N LEU A 613 4.93 21.93 -9.58
CA LEU A 613 5.12 23.14 -10.39
C LEU A 613 3.86 23.51 -11.18
N ALA A 614 3.15 22.53 -11.76
CA ALA A 614 1.87 22.77 -12.43
C ALA A 614 0.83 23.36 -11.46
N ASN A 615 0.73 22.82 -10.24
CA ASN A 615 -0.15 23.36 -9.20
C ASN A 615 0.26 24.78 -8.78
N SER A 616 1.56 25.06 -8.64
CA SER A 616 2.08 26.40 -8.34
C SER A 616 1.69 27.40 -9.44
N TYR A 617 1.85 27.02 -10.71
CA TYR A 617 1.40 27.86 -11.82
C TYR A 617 -0.12 28.04 -11.87
N ARG A 618 -0.89 26.98 -11.59
CA ARG A 618 -2.35 27.02 -11.53
C ARG A 618 -2.83 28.02 -10.47
N GLU A 619 -2.28 27.93 -9.26
CA GLU A 619 -2.60 28.82 -8.13
C GLU A 619 -2.10 30.26 -8.37
N ALA A 620 -1.00 30.42 -9.09
CA ALA A 620 -0.49 31.72 -9.54
C ALA A 620 -1.25 32.33 -10.74
N SER A 621 -2.33 31.69 -11.21
CA SER A 621 -3.07 32.05 -12.42
C SER A 621 -2.21 32.09 -13.72
N GLN A 622 -1.12 31.33 -13.76
CA GLN A 622 -0.23 31.19 -14.94
C GLN A 622 -0.68 30.01 -15.82
N TYR A 623 -1.81 30.20 -16.50
CA TYR A 623 -2.53 29.09 -17.13
C TYR A 623 -1.82 28.48 -18.35
N ASP A 624 -1.17 29.27 -19.19
CA ASP A 624 -0.40 28.76 -20.35
C ASP A 624 0.74 27.83 -19.90
N LYS A 625 1.42 28.20 -18.79
CA LYS A 625 2.45 27.36 -18.20
C LYS A 625 1.86 26.10 -17.56
N THR A 626 0.70 26.22 -16.92
CA THR A 626 -0.02 25.09 -16.31
C THR A 626 -0.38 24.05 -17.37
N ASP A 627 -0.98 24.47 -18.49
CA ASP A 627 -1.33 23.59 -19.61
C ASP A 627 -0.10 22.90 -20.20
N SER A 628 0.99 23.64 -20.38
CA SER A 628 2.24 23.10 -20.91
C SER A 628 2.80 21.98 -20.02
N ILE A 629 2.83 22.19 -18.70
CA ILE A 629 3.35 21.18 -17.76
C ILE A 629 2.38 20.00 -17.60
N ASN A 630 1.07 20.23 -17.53
CA ASN A 630 0.07 19.16 -17.40
C ASN A 630 0.17 18.14 -18.57
N ASN A 631 0.34 18.62 -19.81
CA ASN A 631 0.53 17.73 -20.95
C ASN A 631 1.81 16.88 -20.83
N ILE A 632 2.92 17.48 -20.41
CA ILE A 632 4.19 16.76 -20.18
C ILE A 632 4.02 15.69 -19.08
N VAL A 633 3.33 16.03 -17.99
CA VAL A 633 3.05 15.10 -16.89
C VAL A 633 2.20 13.92 -17.38
N LEU A 634 1.12 14.18 -18.12
CA LEU A 634 0.25 13.13 -18.64
C LEU A 634 1.00 12.17 -19.57
N GLU A 635 1.82 12.70 -20.48
CA GLU A 635 2.66 11.89 -21.37
C GLU A 635 3.67 11.04 -20.58
N ALA A 636 4.34 11.62 -19.58
CA ALA A 636 5.29 10.90 -18.74
C ALA A 636 4.62 9.78 -17.93
N ILE A 637 3.43 10.04 -17.36
CA ILE A 637 2.62 9.05 -16.64
C ILE A 637 2.18 7.92 -17.57
N LEU A 638 1.66 8.24 -18.77
CA LEU A 638 1.23 7.25 -19.75
C LEU A 638 2.40 6.40 -20.25
N LYS A 639 3.56 7.01 -20.51
CA LYS A 639 4.77 6.29 -20.94
C LYS A 639 5.29 5.35 -19.86
N LYS A 640 5.22 5.74 -18.59
CA LYS A 640 5.73 4.95 -17.48
C LYS A 640 4.78 3.84 -17.04
N TYR A 641 3.49 4.18 -16.86
CA TYR A 641 2.52 3.31 -16.22
C TYR A 641 1.50 2.70 -17.20
N GLY A 642 1.45 3.17 -18.45
CA GLY A 642 0.47 2.74 -19.43
C GLY A 642 -0.93 3.34 -19.20
N THR A 643 -1.90 2.84 -19.96
CA THR A 643 -3.28 3.37 -19.96
C THR A 643 -4.17 2.80 -18.86
N HIS A 644 -3.82 1.64 -18.29
CA HIS A 644 -4.60 0.93 -17.26
C HIS A 644 -3.83 0.81 -15.95
N HIS A 645 -3.63 1.94 -15.27
CA HIS A 645 -2.93 2.00 -13.98
C HIS A 645 -3.51 3.10 -13.07
N LEU A 646 -3.48 2.89 -11.73
CA LEU A 646 -4.08 3.83 -10.77
C LEU A 646 -3.43 5.21 -10.79
N GLU A 647 -2.12 5.31 -11.04
CA GLU A 647 -1.47 6.63 -11.19
C GLU A 647 -1.93 7.35 -12.47
N THR A 648 -2.28 6.63 -13.53
CA THR A 648 -2.90 7.20 -14.73
C THR A 648 -4.31 7.70 -14.43
N ALA A 649 -5.08 6.99 -13.60
CA ALA A 649 -6.39 7.45 -13.16
C ALA A 649 -6.32 8.75 -12.35
N LYS A 650 -5.42 8.83 -11.36
CA LYS A 650 -5.18 10.07 -10.59
C LYS A 650 -4.83 11.25 -11.47
N GLU A 651 -4.05 11.00 -12.52
CA GLU A 651 -3.67 12.06 -13.45
C GLU A 651 -4.83 12.53 -14.30
N TYR A 652 -5.73 11.61 -14.72
CA TYR A 652 -6.99 12.00 -15.34
C TYR A 652 -7.89 12.80 -14.40
N ASP A 653 -7.99 12.47 -13.11
CA ASP A 653 -8.75 13.29 -12.15
C ASP A 653 -8.17 14.71 -12.05
N ARG A 654 -6.83 14.87 -12.03
CA ARG A 654 -6.19 16.20 -12.05
C ARG A 654 -6.53 16.99 -13.31
N HIS A 655 -6.44 16.34 -14.47
CA HIS A 655 -6.81 16.96 -15.75
C HIS A 655 -8.30 17.30 -15.82
N ALA A 656 -9.16 16.49 -15.18
CA ALA A 656 -10.57 16.78 -15.07
C ALA A 656 -10.83 18.01 -14.20
N LEU A 657 -10.16 18.11 -13.05
CA LEU A 657 -10.23 19.27 -12.17
C LEU A 657 -9.78 20.54 -12.90
N TRP A 658 -8.63 20.48 -13.56
CA TRP A 658 -8.11 21.60 -14.35
C TRP A 658 -9.06 22.01 -15.49
N ALA A 659 -9.59 21.03 -16.24
CA ALA A 659 -10.59 21.30 -17.27
C ALA A 659 -11.86 21.95 -16.69
N ALA A 660 -12.30 21.52 -15.50
CA ALA A 660 -13.44 22.11 -14.82
C ALA A 660 -13.18 23.55 -14.35
N GLU A 661 -11.99 23.84 -13.81
CA GLU A 661 -11.56 25.20 -13.44
C GLU A 661 -11.56 26.14 -14.65
N MET A 662 -11.21 25.63 -15.83
CA MET A 662 -11.28 26.38 -17.10
C MET A 662 -12.69 26.44 -17.72
N GLY A 663 -13.70 25.87 -17.06
CA GLY A 663 -15.08 25.83 -17.56
C GLY A 663 -15.32 24.81 -18.70
N MET A 664 -14.34 23.97 -19.02
CA MET A 664 -14.41 22.90 -20.03
C MET A 664 -15.08 21.63 -19.47
N TYR A 665 -16.30 21.74 -18.95
CA TYR A 665 -16.97 20.68 -18.19
C TYR A 665 -17.14 19.35 -18.98
N THR A 666 -17.39 19.40 -20.29
CA THR A 666 -17.48 18.19 -21.13
C THR A 666 -16.16 17.43 -21.18
N LYS A 667 -15.03 18.13 -21.27
CA LYS A 667 -13.68 17.54 -21.25
C LYS A 667 -13.38 16.97 -19.85
N ALA A 668 -13.80 17.68 -18.80
CA ALA A 668 -13.70 17.21 -17.42
C ALA A 668 -14.46 15.89 -17.20
N ILE A 669 -15.69 15.78 -17.71
CA ILE A 669 -16.50 14.54 -17.65
C ILE A 669 -15.76 13.39 -18.34
N GLN A 670 -15.20 13.60 -19.52
CA GLN A 670 -14.46 12.55 -20.25
C GLN A 670 -13.26 12.04 -19.46
N TYR A 671 -12.49 12.92 -18.84
CA TYR A 671 -11.35 12.52 -18.00
C TYR A 671 -11.79 11.78 -16.74
N ASN A 672 -12.83 12.28 -16.04
CA ASN A 672 -13.39 11.61 -14.87
C ASN A 672 -13.92 10.20 -15.19
N ILE A 673 -14.60 10.01 -16.33
CA ILE A 673 -15.06 8.68 -16.77
C ILE A 673 -13.87 7.73 -16.97
N LYS A 674 -12.80 8.19 -17.64
CA LYS A 674 -11.59 7.39 -17.83
C LYS A 674 -10.98 6.99 -16.49
N SER A 675 -10.88 7.92 -15.55
CA SER A 675 -10.38 7.67 -14.21
C SER A 675 -11.23 6.62 -13.47
N VAL A 676 -12.54 6.84 -13.35
CA VAL A 676 -13.50 5.94 -12.69
C VAL A 676 -13.42 4.52 -13.27
N THR A 677 -13.34 4.40 -14.60
CA THR A 677 -13.25 3.09 -15.30
C THR A 677 -11.96 2.35 -14.97
N ILE A 678 -10.83 3.07 -14.92
CA ILE A 678 -9.53 2.49 -14.56
C ILE A 678 -9.55 2.05 -13.09
N ILE A 679 -10.07 2.89 -12.19
CA ILE A 679 -10.12 2.56 -10.76
C ILE A 679 -10.98 1.31 -10.51
N GLU A 680 -12.16 1.26 -11.14
CA GLU A 680 -13.10 0.14 -11.04
C GLU A 680 -12.50 -1.17 -11.54
N SER A 681 -11.78 -1.14 -12.66
CA SER A 681 -11.14 -2.33 -13.23
C SER A 681 -9.89 -2.79 -12.47
N VAL A 682 -9.08 -1.87 -11.95
CA VAL A 682 -7.79 -2.18 -11.32
C VAL A 682 -7.90 -2.46 -9.82
N SER A 683 -8.71 -1.68 -9.10
CA SER A 683 -8.79 -1.71 -7.63
C SER A 683 -10.19 -2.00 -7.08
N GLY A 684 -11.15 -2.25 -7.97
CA GLY A 684 -12.56 -2.40 -7.61
C GLY A 684 -13.21 -1.08 -7.17
N THR A 685 -14.44 -1.18 -6.68
CA THR A 685 -15.27 -0.02 -6.32
C THR A 685 -15.16 0.39 -4.86
N ASN A 686 -14.60 -0.45 -3.99
CA ASN A 686 -14.64 -0.27 -2.53
C ASN A 686 -13.45 0.53 -1.97
N ASN A 687 -13.09 1.65 -2.60
CA ASN A 687 -11.97 2.47 -2.13
C ASN A 687 -12.27 3.98 -2.22
N LEU A 688 -11.53 4.77 -1.42
CA LEU A 688 -11.74 6.21 -1.32
C LEU A 688 -11.45 6.95 -2.62
N HIS A 689 -10.48 6.47 -3.42
CA HIS A 689 -10.16 7.09 -4.71
C HIS A 689 -11.38 6.99 -5.65
N TYR A 690 -12.02 5.83 -5.72
CA TYR A 690 -13.26 5.63 -6.49
C TYR A 690 -14.39 6.55 -6.03
N ILE A 691 -14.60 6.65 -4.70
CA ILE A 691 -15.62 7.53 -4.11
C ILE A 691 -15.37 8.99 -4.53
N ASN A 692 -14.14 9.48 -4.40
CA ASN A 692 -13.79 10.85 -4.73
C ASN A 692 -13.92 11.15 -6.23
N SER A 693 -13.48 10.24 -7.10
CA SER A 693 -13.64 10.41 -8.55
C SER A 693 -15.11 10.40 -8.97
N LEU A 694 -15.97 9.61 -8.30
CA LEU A 694 -17.43 9.68 -8.50
C LEU A 694 -18.01 11.02 -8.02
N LEU A 695 -17.59 11.53 -6.88
CA LEU A 695 -18.05 12.83 -6.39
C LEU A 695 -17.64 13.96 -7.35
N GLU A 696 -16.43 13.93 -7.89
CA GLU A 696 -16.01 14.91 -8.90
C GLU A 696 -16.76 14.74 -10.23
N LEU A 697 -17.00 13.51 -10.69
CA LEU A 697 -17.82 13.25 -11.88
C LEU A 697 -19.25 13.77 -11.72
N GLY A 698 -19.89 13.47 -10.58
CA GLY A 698 -21.23 13.93 -10.25
C GLY A 698 -21.31 15.45 -10.22
N LYS A 699 -20.26 16.12 -9.69
CA LYS A 699 -20.16 17.59 -9.68
C LYS A 699 -20.16 18.16 -11.08
N GLN A 700 -19.42 17.55 -12.02
CA GLN A 700 -19.43 18.00 -13.42
C GLN A 700 -20.79 17.82 -14.07
N TYR A 701 -21.49 16.71 -13.79
CA TYR A 701 -22.86 16.51 -14.27
C TYR A 701 -23.83 17.57 -13.73
N VAL A 702 -23.74 17.91 -12.44
CA VAL A 702 -24.56 18.97 -11.82
C VAL A 702 -24.26 20.34 -12.43
N PHE A 703 -23.00 20.65 -12.75
CA PHE A 703 -22.63 21.92 -13.40
C PHE A 703 -23.23 22.09 -14.79
N ILE A 704 -23.32 21.01 -15.57
CA ILE A 704 -24.03 21.01 -16.86
C ILE A 704 -25.54 20.78 -16.70
N GLU A 705 -26.06 20.88 -15.47
CA GLU A 705 -27.46 20.71 -15.07
C GLU A 705 -28.04 19.32 -15.37
N ASN A 706 -27.19 18.32 -15.61
CA ASN A 706 -27.60 16.92 -15.72
C ASN A 706 -27.79 16.31 -14.32
N PHE A 707 -28.81 16.80 -13.61
CA PHE A 707 -29.10 16.41 -12.23
C PHE A 707 -29.36 14.92 -12.06
N ASN A 708 -29.87 14.22 -13.09
CA ASN A 708 -30.11 12.78 -13.04
C ASN A 708 -28.81 11.98 -13.00
N MET A 709 -27.86 12.28 -13.90
CA MET A 709 -26.56 11.63 -13.86
C MET A 709 -25.75 12.04 -12.63
N GLY A 710 -25.88 13.31 -12.18
CA GLY A 710 -25.33 13.77 -10.92
C GLY A 710 -25.85 12.97 -9.72
N GLU A 711 -27.17 12.84 -9.61
CA GLU A 711 -27.86 12.08 -8.55
C GLU A 711 -27.43 10.61 -8.56
N LEU A 712 -27.45 9.95 -9.72
CA LEU A 712 -27.03 8.55 -9.86
C LEU A 712 -25.57 8.37 -9.41
N THR A 713 -24.69 9.28 -9.82
CA THR A 713 -23.26 9.20 -9.49
C THR A 713 -23.03 9.43 -7.99
N TYR A 714 -23.72 10.39 -7.39
CA TYR A 714 -23.65 10.65 -5.95
C TYR A 714 -24.28 9.54 -5.11
N LEU A 715 -25.38 8.93 -5.55
CA LEU A 715 -25.96 7.74 -4.92
C LEU A 715 -25.01 6.55 -5.01
N LYS A 716 -24.30 6.37 -6.13
CA LYS A 716 -23.25 5.35 -6.26
C LYS A 716 -22.13 5.60 -5.25
N ALA A 717 -21.65 6.84 -5.14
CA ALA A 717 -20.64 7.22 -4.15
C ALA A 717 -21.12 6.98 -2.70
N ALA A 718 -22.36 7.41 -2.37
CA ALA A 718 -22.97 7.22 -1.06
C ALA A 718 -23.11 5.73 -0.71
N ASN A 719 -23.59 4.89 -1.64
CA ASN A 719 -23.71 3.44 -1.44
C ASN A 719 -22.34 2.78 -1.25
N THR A 720 -21.32 3.20 -2.00
CA THR A 720 -19.95 2.72 -1.80
C THR A 720 -19.46 3.08 -0.39
N VAL A 721 -19.64 4.32 0.05
CA VAL A 721 -19.26 4.75 1.40
C VAL A 721 -20.01 3.93 2.46
N LYS A 722 -21.32 3.74 2.31
CA LYS A 722 -22.15 2.90 3.20
C LYS A 722 -21.62 1.48 3.29
N ASN A 723 -21.22 0.89 2.17
CA ASN A 723 -20.68 -0.46 2.12
C ASN A 723 -19.31 -0.54 2.83
N VAL A 724 -18.40 0.38 2.50
CA VAL A 724 -17.02 0.40 3.03
C VAL A 724 -17.00 0.76 4.52
N TYR A 725 -17.63 1.87 4.88
CA TYR A 725 -17.50 2.49 6.19
C TYR A 725 -18.75 2.34 7.07
N GLY A 726 -19.94 2.26 6.46
CA GLY A 726 -21.23 2.30 7.16
C GLY A 726 -21.91 3.68 7.06
N GLU A 727 -23.22 3.73 7.32
CA GLU A 727 -24.04 4.96 7.23
C GLU A 727 -23.77 5.97 8.36
N ASP A 728 -23.16 5.50 9.45
CA ASP A 728 -22.77 6.32 10.59
C ASP A 728 -21.35 6.86 10.45
N HIS A 729 -20.66 6.73 9.31
CA HIS A 729 -19.28 7.20 9.16
C HIS A 729 -19.20 8.64 8.62
N LEU A 730 -18.15 9.37 8.99
CA LEU A 730 -17.94 10.76 8.56
C LEU A 730 -17.90 10.93 7.03
N GLU A 731 -17.28 10.00 6.31
CA GLU A 731 -17.24 10.02 4.83
C GLU A 731 -18.62 9.95 4.17
N TYR A 732 -19.66 9.53 4.90
CA TYR A 732 -21.02 9.51 4.38
C TYR A 732 -21.61 10.93 4.29
N ALA A 733 -21.09 11.88 5.07
CA ALA A 733 -21.54 13.27 5.09
C ALA A 733 -21.41 13.96 3.72
N ASN A 734 -20.28 13.80 3.03
CA ASN A 734 -20.01 14.52 1.79
C ASN A 734 -20.95 14.12 0.63
N PRO A 735 -21.14 12.82 0.30
CA PRO A 735 -22.16 12.42 -0.67
C PRO A 735 -23.57 12.92 -0.33
N LEU A 736 -23.97 12.96 0.96
CA LEU A 736 -25.27 13.47 1.37
C LEU A 736 -25.40 14.97 1.10
N GLU A 737 -24.37 15.78 1.38
CA GLU A 737 -24.36 17.22 1.05
C GLU A 737 -24.49 17.45 -0.46
N LYS A 738 -23.83 16.62 -1.27
CA LYS A 738 -23.93 16.71 -2.73
C LYS A 738 -25.32 16.32 -3.25
N LEU A 739 -25.94 15.28 -2.68
CA LEU A 739 -27.32 14.93 -2.97
C LEU A 739 -28.29 16.04 -2.53
N ALA A 740 -28.04 16.65 -1.37
CA ALA A 740 -28.85 17.75 -0.85
C ALA A 740 -28.85 18.96 -1.79
N ASP A 741 -27.70 19.32 -2.36
CA ASP A 741 -27.60 20.39 -3.37
C ASP A 741 -28.45 20.07 -4.62
N ILE A 742 -28.42 18.83 -5.12
CA ILE A 742 -29.29 18.41 -6.23
C ILE A 742 -30.76 18.51 -5.84
N TYR A 743 -31.14 17.94 -4.70
CA TYR A 743 -32.54 17.94 -4.25
C TYR A 743 -33.07 19.36 -4.03
N GLN A 744 -32.24 20.28 -3.56
CA GLN A 744 -32.58 21.69 -3.50
C GLN A 744 -32.83 22.28 -4.89
N ARG A 745 -31.91 22.05 -5.85
CA ARG A 745 -32.02 22.60 -7.22
C ARG A 745 -33.25 22.09 -7.98
N ILE A 746 -33.70 20.87 -7.70
CA ILE A 746 -34.94 20.30 -8.27
C ILE A 746 -36.20 20.60 -7.44
N GLY A 747 -36.09 21.41 -6.37
CA GLY A 747 -37.21 21.87 -5.55
C GLY A 747 -37.70 20.87 -4.48
N GLN A 748 -37.03 19.74 -4.27
CA GLN A 748 -37.34 18.76 -3.23
C GLN A 748 -36.73 19.16 -1.87
N ASN A 749 -37.15 20.33 -1.37
CA ASN A 749 -36.55 20.99 -0.20
C ASN A 749 -36.55 20.12 1.07
N THR A 750 -37.61 19.36 1.33
CA THR A 750 -37.68 18.48 2.53
C THR A 750 -36.62 17.38 2.51
N LYS A 751 -36.34 16.79 1.34
CA LYS A 751 -35.27 15.78 1.21
C LYS A 751 -33.90 16.43 1.35
N ALA A 752 -33.68 17.59 0.73
CA ALA A 752 -32.45 18.34 0.87
C ALA A 752 -32.15 18.70 2.33
N GLU A 753 -33.14 19.21 3.07
CA GLU A 753 -33.03 19.54 4.50
C GLU A 753 -32.63 18.31 5.32
N THR A 754 -33.24 17.16 5.05
CA THR A 754 -32.92 15.88 5.72
C THR A 754 -31.45 15.49 5.52
N PHE A 755 -30.94 15.61 4.30
CA PHE A 755 -29.55 15.26 3.99
C PHE A 755 -28.54 16.23 4.61
N PHE A 756 -28.79 17.55 4.57
CA PHE A 756 -27.93 18.54 5.22
C PHE A 756 -27.87 18.33 6.74
N LEU A 757 -29.02 18.10 7.39
CA LEU A 757 -29.08 17.83 8.82
C LEU A 757 -28.35 16.54 9.19
N ARG A 758 -28.49 15.48 8.39
CA ARG A 758 -27.77 14.22 8.61
C ARG A 758 -26.27 14.38 8.45
N SER A 759 -25.80 15.12 7.44
CA SER A 759 -24.38 15.46 7.30
C SER A 759 -23.84 16.20 8.52
N LEU A 760 -24.58 17.22 8.99
CA LEU A 760 -24.23 18.00 10.17
C LEU A 760 -24.16 17.13 11.43
N GLU A 761 -25.11 16.22 11.62
CA GLU A 761 -25.12 15.26 12.73
C GLU A 761 -23.84 14.40 12.73
N LEU A 762 -23.47 13.85 11.57
CA LEU A 762 -22.25 13.04 11.42
C LEU A 762 -21.00 13.86 11.73
N LYS A 763 -20.85 15.05 11.14
CA LYS A 763 -19.69 15.93 11.41
C LYS A 763 -19.60 16.31 12.89
N LYS A 764 -20.71 16.67 13.53
CA LYS A 764 -20.76 16.95 14.98
C LYS A 764 -20.35 15.75 15.83
N LYS A 765 -20.82 14.54 15.48
CA LYS A 765 -20.54 13.30 16.22
C LYS A 765 -19.07 12.91 16.17
N PHE A 766 -18.42 13.01 15.00
CA PHE A 766 -17.05 12.51 14.80
C PHE A 766 -15.97 13.56 15.02
N LEU A 767 -16.21 14.80 14.58
CA LEU A 767 -15.22 15.88 14.65
C LEU A 767 -15.41 16.78 15.87
N GLY A 768 -16.64 16.82 16.40
CA GLY A 768 -17.03 17.69 17.50
C GLY A 768 -17.73 18.96 17.03
N SER A 769 -18.41 19.65 17.97
CA SER A 769 -19.23 20.82 17.65
C SER A 769 -18.43 22.08 17.30
N ALA A 770 -17.16 22.15 17.72
CA ALA A 770 -16.27 23.29 17.46
C ALA A 770 -15.31 23.06 16.28
N HIS A 771 -15.48 22.01 15.48
CA HIS A 771 -14.56 21.72 14.37
C HIS A 771 -14.82 22.61 13.14
N PRO A 772 -13.80 23.02 12.37
CA PRO A 772 -13.98 23.81 11.15
C PRO A 772 -14.91 23.18 10.11
N GLU A 773 -14.83 21.87 9.87
CA GLU A 773 -15.77 21.19 8.95
C GLU A 773 -17.21 21.14 9.47
N THR A 774 -17.40 21.18 10.79
CA THR A 774 -18.75 21.33 11.38
C THR A 774 -19.29 22.73 11.10
N ALA A 775 -18.44 23.77 11.12
CA ALA A 775 -18.83 25.12 10.70
C ALA A 775 -19.18 25.19 9.20
N ASP A 776 -18.46 24.45 8.35
CA ASP A 776 -18.77 24.35 6.92
C ASP A 776 -20.16 23.72 6.68
N ALA A 777 -20.52 22.67 7.42
CA ALA A 777 -21.86 22.08 7.34
C ALA A 777 -22.97 23.03 7.81
N TRP A 778 -22.72 23.81 8.86
CA TRP A 778 -23.64 24.89 9.27
C TRP A 778 -23.79 25.98 8.20
N THR A 779 -22.70 26.29 7.49
CA THR A 779 -22.71 27.26 6.38
C THR A 779 -23.52 26.74 5.21
N ASN A 780 -23.34 25.47 4.81
CA ASN A 780 -24.13 24.82 3.78
C ASN A 780 -25.64 24.81 4.14
N LEU A 781 -25.98 24.54 5.41
CA LEU A 781 -27.35 24.59 5.89
C LEU A 781 -27.93 26.02 5.87
N ALA A 782 -27.10 27.03 6.19
CA ALA A 782 -27.50 28.43 6.09
C ALA A 782 -27.79 28.86 4.65
N GLU A 783 -26.92 28.48 3.70
CA GLU A 783 -27.14 28.70 2.27
C GLU A 783 -28.38 27.96 1.78
N PHE A 784 -28.60 26.74 2.27
CA PHE A 784 -29.81 25.99 1.98
C PHE A 784 -31.07 26.76 2.40
N TYR A 785 -31.12 27.21 3.65
CA TYR A 785 -32.25 27.97 4.18
C TYR A 785 -32.44 29.33 3.49
N MET A 786 -31.35 29.99 3.12
CA MET A 786 -31.40 31.23 2.33
C MET A 786 -32.09 31.02 0.99
N ASN A 787 -31.73 29.96 0.26
CA ASN A 787 -32.28 29.63 -1.05
C ASN A 787 -33.77 29.24 -1.01
N ILE A 788 -34.26 28.70 0.11
CA ILE A 788 -35.69 28.40 0.32
C ILE A 788 -36.43 29.50 1.08
N SER A 789 -35.84 30.70 1.15
CA SER A 789 -36.39 31.90 1.80
C SER A 789 -36.68 31.77 3.31
N LYS A 790 -36.09 30.79 4.01
CA LYS A 790 -36.14 30.65 5.48
C LYS A 790 -35.02 31.47 6.13
N TYR A 791 -35.04 32.79 5.96
CA TYR A 791 -33.90 33.65 6.33
C TYR A 791 -33.56 33.67 7.84
N SER A 792 -34.55 33.49 8.73
CA SER A 792 -34.31 33.38 10.18
C SER A 792 -33.43 32.16 10.53
N ALA A 793 -33.79 30.99 10.00
CA ALA A 793 -33.03 29.76 10.18
C ALA A 793 -31.64 29.83 9.51
N ALA A 794 -31.54 30.54 8.38
CA ALA A 794 -30.27 30.81 7.72
C ALA A 794 -29.32 31.62 8.63
N ARG A 795 -29.82 32.72 9.23
CA ARG A 795 -29.03 33.55 10.14
C ARG A 795 -28.61 32.82 11.41
N GLU A 796 -29.47 31.98 11.98
CA GLU A 796 -29.14 31.19 13.16
C GLU A 796 -28.03 30.16 12.87
N SER A 797 -28.17 29.43 11.75
CA SER A 797 -27.19 28.46 11.28
C SER A 797 -25.83 29.14 11.02
N LEU A 798 -25.84 30.28 10.32
CA LEU A 798 -24.63 31.01 10.00
C LEU A 798 -23.99 31.66 11.23
N SER A 799 -24.78 32.15 12.19
CA SER A 799 -24.25 32.68 13.46
C SER A 799 -23.51 31.60 14.24
N THR A 800 -24.01 30.37 14.21
CA THR A 800 -23.33 29.22 14.80
C THR A 800 -22.01 28.92 14.09
N ALA A 801 -22.00 28.89 12.75
CA ALA A 801 -20.77 28.73 11.96
C ALA A 801 -19.74 29.82 12.26
N MET A 802 -20.17 31.09 12.32
CA MET A 802 -19.32 32.24 12.63
C MET A 802 -18.75 32.18 14.04
N LYS A 803 -19.52 31.71 15.04
CA LYS A 803 -19.02 31.51 16.40
C LYS A 803 -17.88 30.49 16.41
N ILE A 804 -18.09 29.33 15.78
CA ILE A 804 -17.08 28.27 15.67
C ILE A 804 -15.84 28.78 14.92
N ALA A 805 -16.03 29.48 13.79
CA ALA A 805 -14.93 30.03 13.01
C ALA A 805 -14.14 31.09 13.80
N ASN A 806 -14.81 31.96 14.55
CA ASN A 806 -14.13 32.94 15.40
C ASN A 806 -13.25 32.26 16.48
N GLU A 807 -13.76 31.19 17.09
CA GLU A 807 -13.05 30.43 18.13
C GLU A 807 -11.89 29.58 17.56
N THR A 808 -11.96 29.15 16.31
CA THR A 808 -10.98 28.22 15.70
C THR A 808 -9.95 28.87 14.80
N ILE A 809 -10.36 29.79 13.94
CA ILE A 809 -9.52 30.40 12.89
C ILE A 809 -9.34 31.91 13.06
N GLY A 810 -10.09 32.53 13.99
CA GLY A 810 -10.06 33.96 14.24
C GLY A 810 -10.74 34.81 13.15
N LYS A 811 -11.04 36.08 13.51
CA LYS A 811 -11.74 37.02 12.62
C LYS A 811 -10.90 37.51 11.45
N GLU A 812 -9.58 37.53 11.61
CA GLU A 812 -8.64 37.97 10.57
C GLU A 812 -8.30 36.85 9.59
N SER A 813 -9.33 36.29 8.93
CA SER A 813 -9.14 35.22 7.95
C SER A 813 -10.09 35.33 6.76
N ALA A 814 -9.63 34.93 5.56
CA ALA A 814 -10.44 34.88 4.34
C ALA A 814 -11.73 34.07 4.52
N LYS A 815 -11.62 32.95 5.23
CA LYS A 815 -12.74 32.04 5.49
C LYS A 815 -13.78 32.70 6.41
N TYR A 816 -13.35 33.46 7.43
CA TYR A 816 -14.28 34.29 8.21
C TYR A 816 -14.91 35.40 7.36
N GLY A 817 -14.14 36.02 6.46
CA GLY A 817 -14.63 36.97 5.46
C GLY A 817 -15.74 36.37 4.56
N SER A 818 -15.61 35.11 4.14
CA SER A 818 -16.66 34.42 3.38
C SER A 818 -17.95 34.23 4.19
N LEU A 819 -17.84 33.96 5.50
CA LEU A 819 -19.02 33.88 6.38
C LEU A 819 -19.70 35.25 6.56
N LEU A 820 -18.91 36.31 6.74
CA LEU A 820 -19.41 37.69 6.78
C LEU A 820 -20.12 38.06 5.48
N ARG A 821 -19.54 37.70 4.32
CA ARG A 821 -20.19 37.87 3.02
C ARG A 821 -21.52 37.13 2.95
N THR A 822 -21.55 35.87 3.37
CA THR A 822 -22.79 35.06 3.34
C THR A 822 -23.86 35.67 4.25
N MET A 823 -23.49 36.24 5.40
CA MET A 823 -24.40 36.97 6.27
C MET A 823 -24.94 38.23 5.59
N GLY A 824 -24.05 38.99 4.95
CA GLY A 824 -24.41 40.13 4.12
C GLY A 824 -25.38 39.75 3.00
N THR A 825 -25.13 38.66 2.27
CA THR A 825 -26.02 38.16 1.21
C THR A 825 -27.39 37.77 1.75
N ILE A 826 -27.48 37.11 2.92
CA ILE A 826 -28.76 36.79 3.56
C ILE A 826 -29.55 38.07 3.87
N LEU A 827 -28.88 39.09 4.42
CA LEU A 827 -29.50 40.38 4.73
C LEU A 827 -29.94 41.14 3.47
N VAL A 828 -29.18 41.06 2.38
CA VAL A 828 -29.58 41.60 1.05
C VAL A 828 -30.85 40.91 0.56
N LYS A 829 -30.96 39.57 0.70
CA LYS A 829 -32.19 38.84 0.33
C LYS A 829 -33.38 39.14 1.24
N GLU A 830 -33.14 39.55 2.49
CA GLU A 830 -34.17 40.11 3.39
C GLU A 830 -34.49 41.59 3.09
N GLU A 831 -33.89 42.20 2.06
CA GLU A 831 -33.99 43.63 1.72
C GLU A 831 -33.46 44.58 2.83
N LYS A 832 -32.61 44.08 3.72
CA LYS A 832 -31.99 44.83 4.83
C LYS A 832 -30.61 45.37 4.46
N TYR A 833 -30.57 46.21 3.43
CA TYR A 833 -29.33 46.71 2.84
C TYR A 833 -28.42 47.46 3.83
N LYS A 834 -28.98 48.29 4.71
CA LYS A 834 -28.22 49.03 5.74
C LYS A 834 -27.59 48.12 6.80
N GLU A 835 -28.23 46.99 7.11
CA GLU A 835 -27.66 46.01 8.04
C GLU A 835 -26.60 45.16 7.33
N ALA A 836 -26.74 44.91 6.02
CA ALA A 836 -25.79 44.11 5.22
C ALA A 836 -24.46 44.81 4.98
N GLU A 837 -24.49 46.13 4.75
CA GLU A 837 -23.32 46.96 4.42
C GLU A 837 -22.10 46.75 5.36
N PRO A 838 -22.21 46.85 6.70
CA PRO A 838 -21.06 46.70 7.58
C PRO A 838 -20.44 45.29 7.52
N TYR A 839 -21.26 44.24 7.33
CA TYR A 839 -20.75 42.87 7.17
C TYR A 839 -19.95 42.73 5.87
N LEU A 840 -20.43 43.32 4.77
CA LEU A 840 -19.79 43.23 3.47
C LEU A 840 -18.52 44.09 3.39
N LEU A 841 -18.49 45.27 4.02
CA LEU A 841 -17.28 46.08 4.13
C LEU A 841 -16.18 45.37 4.93
N ASP A 842 -16.54 44.74 6.05
CA ASP A 842 -15.58 43.93 6.82
C ASP A 842 -15.14 42.70 5.99
N ALA A 843 -16.06 42.03 5.30
CA ALA A 843 -15.73 40.92 4.40
C ALA A 843 -14.72 41.34 3.31
N VAL A 844 -14.92 42.47 2.63
CA VAL A 844 -13.97 43.01 1.64
C VAL A 844 -12.59 43.19 2.28
N LYS A 845 -12.53 43.83 3.46
CA LYS A 845 -11.27 44.05 4.18
C LYS A 845 -10.56 42.75 4.54
N GLN A 846 -11.29 41.73 5.02
CA GLN A 846 -10.68 40.45 5.40
C GLN A 846 -10.20 39.66 4.18
N VAL A 847 -10.98 39.66 3.10
CA VAL A 847 -10.64 38.92 1.87
C VAL A 847 -9.54 39.61 1.08
N GLU A 848 -9.52 40.95 1.01
CA GLU A 848 -8.46 41.72 0.36
C GLU A 848 -7.09 41.46 0.99
N LYS A 849 -7.01 41.43 2.33
CA LYS A 849 -5.78 41.07 3.06
C LYS A 849 -5.30 39.65 2.76
N SER A 850 -6.21 38.75 2.37
CA SER A 850 -5.90 37.34 2.20
C SER A 850 -5.35 36.97 0.83
N GLY A 851 -5.43 37.85 -0.17
CA GLY A 851 -4.99 37.54 -1.54
C GLY A 851 -6.01 36.80 -2.41
N GLU A 852 -7.08 36.27 -1.82
CA GLU A 852 -8.15 35.49 -2.47
C GLU A 852 -8.99 36.33 -3.46
N ARG A 853 -8.49 36.48 -4.69
CA ARG A 853 -9.07 37.38 -5.72
C ARG A 853 -10.51 37.04 -6.11
N ALA A 854 -10.84 35.75 -6.16
CA ALA A 854 -12.17 35.30 -6.53
C ALA A 854 -13.24 35.70 -5.50
N TRP A 855 -12.96 35.45 -4.23
CA TRP A 855 -13.85 35.87 -3.13
C TRP A 855 -13.90 37.39 -3.00
N HIS A 856 -12.78 38.08 -3.26
CA HIS A 856 -12.75 39.54 -3.26
C HIS A 856 -13.71 40.07 -4.32
N ALA A 857 -13.58 39.63 -5.57
CA ALA A 857 -14.45 40.04 -6.67
C ALA A 857 -15.94 39.79 -6.38
N PHE A 858 -16.28 38.62 -5.84
CA PHE A 858 -17.66 38.28 -5.49
C PHE A 858 -18.21 39.13 -4.33
N THR A 859 -17.38 39.45 -3.33
CA THR A 859 -17.80 40.31 -2.22
C THR A 859 -18.04 41.74 -2.71
N LEU A 860 -17.19 42.25 -3.61
CA LEU A 860 -17.36 43.58 -4.23
C LEU A 860 -18.67 43.67 -5.02
N SER A 861 -19.05 42.63 -5.77
CA SER A 861 -20.30 42.64 -6.53
C SER A 861 -21.54 42.65 -5.62
N VAL A 862 -21.52 41.91 -4.50
CA VAL A 862 -22.63 41.93 -3.53
C VAL A 862 -22.71 43.27 -2.81
N LEU A 863 -21.56 43.88 -2.49
CA LEU A 863 -21.53 45.23 -1.92
C LEU A 863 -22.03 46.29 -2.91
N ALA A 864 -21.73 46.13 -4.21
CA ALA A 864 -22.27 47.00 -5.25
C ALA A 864 -23.80 46.92 -5.34
N GLU A 865 -24.38 45.72 -5.23
CA GLU A 865 -25.83 45.49 -5.17
C GLU A 865 -26.47 46.21 -3.97
N VAL A 866 -25.80 46.21 -2.80
CA VAL A 866 -26.26 46.97 -1.63
C VAL A 866 -26.34 48.46 -1.92
N TYR A 867 -25.27 49.06 -2.44
CA TYR A 867 -25.26 50.50 -2.77
C TYR A 867 -26.25 50.85 -3.87
N GLU A 868 -26.48 49.96 -4.83
CA GLU A 868 -27.48 50.15 -5.88
C GLU A 868 -28.90 50.25 -5.29
N ASN A 869 -29.25 49.35 -4.37
CA ASN A 869 -30.54 49.35 -3.68
C ASN A 869 -30.68 50.51 -2.67
N LEU A 870 -29.58 50.98 -2.09
CA LEU A 870 -29.54 52.19 -1.25
C LEU A 870 -29.61 53.49 -2.06
N SER A 871 -29.65 53.40 -3.38
CA SER A 871 -29.63 54.54 -4.30
C SER A 871 -28.31 55.34 -4.35
N GLU A 872 -27.21 54.74 -3.93
CA GLU A 872 -25.85 55.30 -3.97
C GLU A 872 -25.10 54.89 -5.25
N PHE A 873 -25.58 55.38 -6.40
CA PHE A 873 -25.17 54.89 -7.72
C PHE A 873 -23.68 55.07 -8.05
N SER A 874 -23.03 56.11 -7.53
CA SER A 874 -21.59 56.30 -7.72
C SER A 874 -20.76 55.21 -7.04
N GLN A 875 -21.18 54.77 -5.84
CA GLN A 875 -20.51 53.66 -5.14
C GLN A 875 -20.83 52.32 -5.79
N ALA A 876 -22.09 52.08 -6.16
CA ALA A 876 -22.50 50.87 -6.87
C ALA A 876 -21.66 50.64 -8.13
N ARG A 877 -21.55 51.67 -8.99
CA ARG A 877 -20.71 51.63 -10.19
C ARG A 877 -19.25 51.29 -9.88
N LEU A 878 -18.66 52.01 -8.91
CA LEU A 878 -17.26 51.80 -8.52
C LEU A 878 -17.00 50.35 -8.12
N TYR A 879 -17.87 49.76 -7.31
CA TYR A 879 -17.69 48.39 -6.82
C TYR A 879 -17.97 47.33 -7.89
N TYR A 880 -18.94 47.53 -8.78
CA TYR A 880 -19.14 46.63 -9.94
C TYR A 880 -17.93 46.65 -10.89
N GLU A 881 -17.40 47.84 -11.22
CA GLU A 881 -16.21 47.98 -12.07
C GLU A 881 -14.96 47.35 -11.43
N LYS A 882 -14.76 47.55 -10.11
CA LYS A 882 -13.70 46.87 -9.35
C LYS A 882 -13.85 45.36 -9.39
N SER A 883 -15.05 44.83 -9.19
CA SER A 883 -15.31 43.39 -9.26
C SER A 883 -14.92 42.81 -10.63
N ALA A 884 -15.36 43.44 -11.72
CA ALA A 884 -15.03 43.00 -13.08
C ALA A 884 -13.52 43.08 -13.37
N ALA A 885 -12.84 44.13 -12.92
CA ALA A 885 -11.39 44.27 -13.06
C ALA A 885 -10.62 43.17 -12.32
N VAL A 886 -11.07 42.79 -11.12
CA VAL A 886 -10.46 41.68 -10.37
C VAL A 886 -10.66 40.35 -11.11
N TRP A 887 -11.86 40.10 -11.66
CA TRP A 887 -12.10 38.90 -12.47
C TRP A 887 -11.26 38.86 -13.75
N GLU A 888 -11.12 39.98 -14.45
CA GLU A 888 -10.27 40.10 -15.63
C GLU A 888 -8.80 39.82 -15.29
N ALA A 889 -8.30 40.41 -14.20
CA ALA A 889 -6.93 40.20 -13.76
C ALA A 889 -6.67 38.77 -13.24
N THR A 890 -7.70 38.05 -12.81
CA THR A 890 -7.59 36.69 -12.26
C THR A 890 -7.65 35.64 -13.35
N TYR A 891 -8.63 35.73 -14.27
CA TYR A 891 -8.90 34.70 -15.26
C TYR A 891 -8.76 35.14 -16.72
N GLY A 892 -8.53 36.43 -16.96
CA GLY A 892 -8.60 37.01 -18.29
C GLY A 892 -10.03 37.18 -18.80
N LYS A 893 -10.15 37.75 -20.00
CA LYS A 893 -11.45 38.08 -20.61
C LYS A 893 -12.23 36.85 -21.11
N ASN A 894 -11.55 35.73 -21.30
CA ASN A 894 -12.14 34.48 -21.78
C ASN A 894 -12.36 33.53 -20.61
N HIS A 895 -13.13 33.96 -19.61
CA HIS A 895 -13.50 33.13 -18.47
C HIS A 895 -14.92 33.45 -17.99
N VAL A 896 -15.63 32.42 -17.53
CA VAL A 896 -17.02 32.49 -17.09
C VAL A 896 -17.24 33.53 -16.00
N ALA A 897 -16.32 33.66 -15.04
CA ALA A 897 -16.44 34.64 -13.96
C ALA A 897 -16.37 36.10 -14.46
N TYR A 898 -15.50 36.40 -15.41
CA TYR A 898 -15.46 37.72 -16.06
C TYR A 898 -16.74 37.97 -16.88
N ALA A 899 -17.23 36.93 -17.56
CA ALA A 899 -18.50 37.00 -18.29
C ALA A 899 -19.67 37.39 -17.37
N ILE A 900 -19.78 36.78 -16.18
CA ILE A 900 -20.80 37.11 -15.15
C ILE A 900 -20.66 38.56 -14.68
N ALA A 901 -19.44 39.02 -14.43
CA ALA A 901 -19.20 40.39 -13.96
C ALA A 901 -19.60 41.43 -15.02
N CYS A 902 -19.23 41.20 -16.28
CA CYS A 902 -19.68 42.04 -17.41
C CYS A 902 -21.19 41.96 -17.61
N GLN A 903 -21.81 40.80 -17.41
CA GLN A 903 -23.26 40.65 -17.48
C GLN A 903 -23.96 41.54 -16.43
N THR A 904 -23.46 41.48 -15.20
CA THR A 904 -23.97 42.25 -14.06
C THR A 904 -23.79 43.76 -14.27
N LEU A 905 -22.62 44.19 -14.74
CA LEU A 905 -22.38 45.59 -15.14
C LEU A 905 -23.30 46.04 -16.28
N GLY A 906 -23.51 45.17 -17.26
CA GLY A 906 -24.42 45.42 -18.37
C GLY A 906 -25.83 45.71 -17.88
N GLU A 907 -26.36 44.85 -17.00
CA GLU A 907 -27.69 45.01 -16.38
C GLU A 907 -27.81 46.28 -15.55
N TYR A 908 -26.79 46.58 -14.74
CA TYR A 908 -26.71 47.83 -13.98
C TYR A 908 -26.87 49.05 -14.91
N PHE A 909 -26.15 49.09 -16.03
CA PHE A 909 -26.25 50.19 -16.99
C PHE A 909 -27.59 50.22 -17.74
N VAL A 910 -28.21 49.05 -18.04
CA VAL A 910 -29.56 48.99 -18.62
C VAL A 910 -30.57 49.65 -17.68
N ALA A 911 -30.56 49.29 -16.39
CA ALA A 911 -31.47 49.87 -15.40
C ALA A 911 -31.33 51.40 -15.27
N ARG A 912 -30.13 51.93 -15.58
CA ARG A 912 -29.82 53.37 -15.57
C ARG A 912 -30.03 54.08 -16.89
N LYS A 913 -30.41 53.37 -17.95
CA LYS A 913 -30.52 53.90 -19.32
C LYS A 913 -29.18 54.43 -19.88
N GLU A 914 -28.06 53.95 -19.35
CA GLU A 914 -26.70 54.24 -19.84
C GLU A 914 -26.36 53.27 -21.00
N TYR A 915 -27.05 53.43 -22.12
CA TYR A 915 -27.13 52.39 -23.14
C TYR A 915 -25.80 52.04 -23.82
N THR A 916 -24.86 52.97 -23.95
CA THR A 916 -23.55 52.70 -24.61
C THR A 916 -22.69 51.75 -23.78
N GLU A 917 -22.61 51.96 -22.46
CA GLU A 917 -21.87 51.06 -21.58
C GLU A 917 -22.61 49.74 -21.40
N ALA A 918 -23.94 49.75 -21.35
CA ALA A 918 -24.75 48.53 -21.30
C ALA A 918 -24.48 47.61 -22.50
N GLU A 919 -24.51 48.14 -23.73
CA GLU A 919 -24.25 47.36 -24.96
C GLU A 919 -22.83 46.77 -24.96
N LYS A 920 -21.83 47.57 -24.55
CA LYS A 920 -20.43 47.16 -24.44
C LYS A 920 -20.24 45.98 -23.50
N TYR A 921 -20.71 46.07 -22.25
CA TYR A 921 -20.48 45.02 -21.26
C TYR A 921 -21.30 43.76 -21.53
N LEU A 922 -22.53 43.88 -22.05
CA LEU A 922 -23.32 42.72 -22.46
C LEU A 922 -22.70 41.97 -23.64
N LEU A 923 -22.11 42.68 -24.63
CA LEU A 923 -21.37 42.04 -25.73
C LEU A 923 -20.08 41.37 -25.26
N GLN A 924 -19.33 42.00 -24.35
CA GLN A 924 -18.15 41.37 -23.76
C GLN A 924 -18.50 40.09 -22.99
N SER A 925 -19.60 40.10 -22.25
CA SER A 925 -20.12 38.91 -21.57
C SER A 925 -20.45 37.80 -22.57
N LEU A 926 -21.15 38.14 -23.66
CA LEU A 926 -21.50 37.19 -24.73
C LEU A 926 -20.27 36.54 -25.34
N THR A 927 -19.31 37.34 -25.79
CA THR A 927 -18.05 36.85 -26.38
C THR A 927 -17.29 35.95 -25.42
N SER A 928 -17.25 36.32 -24.14
CA SER A 928 -16.56 35.53 -23.11
C SER A 928 -17.22 34.16 -22.91
N TYR A 929 -18.54 34.09 -22.81
CA TYR A 929 -19.28 32.83 -22.71
C TYR A 929 -19.14 31.97 -23.97
N GLU A 930 -19.18 32.55 -25.17
CA GLU A 930 -19.02 31.82 -26.43
C GLU A 930 -17.63 31.18 -26.55
N ASN A 931 -16.58 31.93 -26.21
CA ASN A 931 -15.20 31.44 -26.24
C ASN A 931 -14.93 30.33 -25.23
N THR A 932 -15.62 30.35 -24.08
CA THR A 932 -15.35 29.43 -22.96
C THR A 932 -16.23 28.19 -22.97
N GLN A 933 -17.54 28.38 -23.13
CA GLN A 933 -18.54 27.32 -22.99
C GLN A 933 -19.13 26.87 -24.33
N GLY A 934 -18.73 27.53 -25.42
CA GLY A 934 -19.23 27.28 -26.78
C GLY A 934 -20.53 28.02 -27.09
N ALA A 935 -20.76 28.24 -28.38
CA ALA A 935 -21.86 29.06 -28.91
C ALA A 935 -23.28 28.56 -28.57
N ASP A 936 -23.42 27.31 -28.12
CA ASP A 936 -24.68 26.63 -27.82
C ASP A 936 -24.96 26.44 -26.32
N ASN A 937 -24.20 27.11 -25.43
CA ASN A 937 -24.38 26.98 -23.99
C ASN A 937 -25.57 27.82 -23.46
N ARG A 938 -26.24 27.35 -22.40
CA ARG A 938 -27.34 28.07 -21.74
C ARG A 938 -26.95 29.48 -21.25
N SER A 939 -25.70 29.68 -20.78
CA SER A 939 -25.23 31.00 -20.35
C SER A 939 -25.20 32.01 -21.51
N VAL A 940 -24.82 31.55 -22.71
CA VAL A 940 -24.90 32.33 -23.95
C VAL A 940 -26.35 32.73 -24.22
N SER A 941 -27.30 31.79 -24.10
CA SER A 941 -28.73 32.10 -24.24
C SER A 941 -29.21 33.17 -23.24
N SER A 942 -28.79 33.09 -21.98
CA SER A 942 -29.14 34.10 -20.98
C SER A 942 -28.67 35.51 -21.37
N VAL A 943 -27.42 35.65 -21.84
CA VAL A 943 -26.89 36.96 -22.26
C VAL A 943 -27.55 37.45 -23.55
N LEU A 944 -27.81 36.54 -24.51
CA LEU A 944 -28.54 36.86 -25.74
C LEU A 944 -29.95 37.40 -25.44
N LYS A 945 -30.67 36.84 -24.45
CA LYS A 945 -31.97 37.37 -23.99
C LYS A 945 -31.85 38.76 -23.39
N LYS A 946 -30.84 38.99 -22.55
CA LYS A 946 -30.61 40.31 -21.94
C LYS A 946 -30.26 41.36 -22.99
N LEU A 947 -29.41 41.02 -23.96
CA LEU A 947 -29.13 41.86 -25.14
C LEU A 947 -30.38 42.12 -25.97
N ALA A 948 -31.21 41.10 -26.19
CA ALA A 948 -32.44 41.27 -26.94
C ALA A 948 -33.46 42.17 -26.24
N ASN A 949 -33.67 41.98 -24.93
CA ASN A 949 -34.52 42.85 -24.11
C ASN A 949 -34.00 44.30 -24.14
N PHE A 950 -32.68 44.49 -24.00
CA PHE A 950 -32.03 45.79 -24.15
C PHE A 950 -32.32 46.46 -25.50
N TYR A 951 -32.22 45.72 -26.61
CA TYR A 951 -32.56 46.24 -27.94
C TYR A 951 -34.07 46.49 -28.10
N GLN A 952 -34.92 45.67 -27.46
CA GLN A 952 -36.37 45.83 -27.48
C GLN A 952 -36.82 47.10 -26.75
N GLU A 953 -36.28 47.39 -25.57
CA GLU A 953 -36.54 48.64 -24.83
C GLU A 953 -36.17 49.89 -25.65
N ARG A 954 -35.23 49.75 -26.59
CA ARG A 954 -34.76 50.80 -27.50
C ARG A 954 -35.46 50.81 -28.86
N GLN A 955 -36.46 49.94 -29.08
CA GLN A 955 -37.16 49.82 -30.36
C GLN A 955 -36.20 49.50 -31.54
N LEU A 956 -35.23 48.60 -31.30
CA LEU A 956 -34.24 48.13 -32.28
C LEU A 956 -34.50 46.66 -32.64
N GLU A 957 -35.67 46.38 -33.22
CA GLU A 957 -36.22 45.02 -33.37
C GLU A 957 -35.38 44.16 -34.33
N LYS A 958 -34.81 44.78 -35.37
CA LYS A 958 -33.90 44.10 -36.32
C LYS A 958 -32.64 43.54 -35.66
N LYS A 959 -32.23 44.10 -34.50
CA LYS A 959 -31.12 43.58 -33.69
C LYS A 959 -31.60 42.59 -32.62
N ALA A 960 -32.77 42.83 -32.01
CA ALA A 960 -33.31 41.99 -30.93
C ALA A 960 -33.73 40.59 -31.42
N LEU A 961 -34.35 40.52 -32.59
CA LEU A 961 -34.99 39.30 -33.10
C LEU A 961 -34.01 38.13 -33.34
N PRO A 962 -32.88 38.31 -34.06
CA PRO A 962 -31.92 37.22 -34.27
C PRO A 962 -31.34 36.67 -32.96
N LEU A 963 -31.18 37.53 -31.94
CA LEU A 963 -30.65 37.15 -30.64
C LEU A 963 -31.67 36.32 -29.85
N LEU A 964 -32.96 36.68 -29.88
CA LEU A 964 -34.04 35.89 -29.27
C LEU A 964 -34.17 34.51 -29.93
N LEU A 965 -34.16 34.46 -31.26
CA LEU A 965 -34.26 33.19 -32.00
C LEU A 965 -33.08 32.26 -31.67
N ARG A 966 -31.86 32.81 -31.62
CA ARG A 966 -30.67 32.05 -31.23
C ARG A 966 -30.70 31.62 -29.76
N ALA A 967 -31.06 32.51 -28.84
CA ALA A 967 -31.19 32.15 -27.43
C ALA A 967 -32.17 30.99 -27.25
N LYS A 968 -33.26 31.01 -28.02
CA LYS A 968 -34.31 30.01 -27.98
C LYS A 968 -33.90 28.68 -28.61
N SER A 969 -33.20 28.69 -29.75
CA SER A 969 -32.68 27.46 -30.36
C SER A 969 -31.70 26.75 -29.42
N ILE A 970 -30.84 27.52 -28.75
CA ILE A 970 -29.93 27.04 -27.71
C ILE A 970 -30.69 26.40 -26.56
N GLU A 971 -31.74 27.06 -26.05
CA GLU A 971 -32.53 26.51 -24.95
C GLU A 971 -33.30 25.26 -25.34
N ILE A 972 -33.88 25.19 -26.54
CA ILE A 972 -34.54 23.97 -27.03
C ILE A 972 -33.54 22.83 -27.11
N LYS A 973 -32.37 23.09 -27.69
CA LYS A 973 -31.30 22.08 -27.81
C LYS A 973 -30.89 21.57 -26.43
N ASN A 974 -30.64 22.46 -25.48
CA ASN A 974 -30.30 22.11 -24.10
C ASN A 974 -31.45 21.40 -23.36
N MET A 975 -32.70 21.85 -23.59
CA MET A 975 -33.88 21.18 -23.06
C MET A 975 -34.00 19.76 -23.60
N MET A 976 -33.81 19.51 -24.90
CA MET A 976 -33.89 18.17 -25.48
C MET A 976 -32.89 17.20 -24.86
N THR A 977 -31.67 17.64 -24.54
CA THR A 977 -30.65 16.81 -23.88
C THR A 977 -31.07 16.39 -22.46
N LEU A 978 -31.78 17.27 -21.74
CA LEU A 978 -32.31 16.99 -20.40
C LEU A 978 -33.62 16.17 -20.47
N PHE A 979 -34.44 16.44 -21.48
CA PHE A 979 -35.80 15.89 -21.63
C PHE A 979 -35.82 14.38 -21.83
N THR A 980 -34.82 13.82 -22.51
CA THR A 980 -34.76 12.37 -22.78
C THR A 980 -34.64 11.53 -21.51
N ASN A 981 -34.14 12.11 -20.41
CA ASN A 981 -33.70 11.36 -19.24
C ASN A 981 -34.63 11.50 -18.02
N LEU A 982 -35.74 12.22 -18.16
CA LEU A 982 -36.71 12.51 -17.09
C LEU A 982 -37.92 11.55 -17.14
N SER A 983 -38.52 11.24 -15.98
CA SER A 983 -39.82 10.55 -15.90
C SER A 983 -40.93 11.40 -16.55
N GLU A 984 -42.07 10.80 -16.91
CA GLU A 984 -43.20 11.55 -17.50
C GLU A 984 -43.73 12.67 -16.59
N LYS A 985 -43.72 12.42 -15.27
CA LYS A 985 -44.12 13.39 -14.23
C LYS A 985 -43.05 14.47 -14.03
N GLU A 986 -41.77 14.10 -14.03
CA GLU A 986 -40.65 15.06 -14.01
C GLU A 986 -40.65 15.94 -15.27
N LYS A 987 -40.91 15.37 -16.46
CA LYS A 987 -41.11 16.10 -17.72
C LYS A 987 -42.26 17.09 -17.62
N GLY A 988 -43.39 16.66 -17.06
CA GLY A 988 -44.55 17.52 -16.82
C GLY A 988 -44.25 18.70 -15.89
N ASN A 989 -43.60 18.43 -14.75
CA ASN A 989 -43.20 19.47 -13.78
C ASN A 989 -42.15 20.42 -14.37
N TYR A 990 -41.15 19.87 -15.07
CA TYR A 990 -40.10 20.64 -15.75
C TYR A 990 -40.69 21.57 -16.81
N LEU A 991 -41.60 21.06 -17.66
CA LEU A 991 -42.28 21.90 -18.65
C LEU A 991 -43.19 22.96 -18.00
N ALA A 992 -43.88 22.63 -16.91
CA ALA A 992 -44.72 23.56 -16.18
C ALA A 992 -43.91 24.73 -15.59
N GLU A 993 -42.69 24.48 -15.11
CA GLU A 993 -41.76 25.51 -14.63
C GLU A 993 -41.22 26.39 -15.77
N LYS A 994 -41.04 25.81 -16.98
CA LYS A 994 -40.56 26.55 -18.18
C LYS A 994 -41.66 27.25 -18.97
N VAL A 995 -42.90 27.30 -18.47
CA VAL A 995 -44.02 28.06 -19.08
C VAL A 995 -43.68 29.53 -19.26
N SER A 996 -42.81 30.11 -18.41
CA SER A 996 -42.35 31.50 -18.58
C SER A 996 -41.67 31.75 -19.93
N LEU A 997 -41.02 30.73 -20.51
CA LEU A 997 -40.37 30.82 -21.82
C LEU A 997 -41.36 31.08 -22.96
N ASN A 998 -42.53 30.44 -22.88
CA ASN A 998 -43.63 30.65 -23.83
C ASN A 998 -44.28 32.02 -23.59
N ASN A 999 -44.38 32.44 -22.33
CA ASN A 999 -44.96 33.74 -21.98
C ASN A 999 -44.14 34.92 -22.51
N THR A 1000 -42.80 34.85 -22.49
CA THR A 1000 -41.95 35.94 -23.03
C THR A 1000 -42.17 36.16 -24.53
N MET A 1001 -42.26 35.09 -25.33
CA MET A 1001 -42.45 35.22 -26.78
C MET A 1001 -43.89 35.53 -27.18
N ASN A 1002 -44.87 35.00 -26.43
CA ASN A 1002 -46.27 35.39 -26.59
C ASN A 1002 -46.49 36.86 -26.18
N SER A 1003 -45.78 37.35 -25.16
CA SER A 1003 -45.78 38.77 -24.80
C SER A 1003 -45.14 39.63 -25.89
N PHE A 1004 -44.03 39.18 -26.49
CA PHE A 1004 -43.41 39.86 -27.63
C PHE A 1004 -44.38 39.97 -28.83
N LEU A 1005 -45.09 38.88 -29.18
CA LEU A 1005 -46.12 38.87 -30.22
C LEU A 1005 -47.32 39.76 -29.89
N TYR A 1006 -47.71 39.83 -28.62
CA TYR A 1006 -48.83 40.65 -28.14
C TYR A 1006 -48.54 42.15 -28.26
N TYR A 1007 -47.33 42.59 -27.91
CA TYR A 1007 -46.92 44.00 -28.03
C TYR A 1007 -46.53 44.40 -29.46
N TYR A 1008 -46.24 43.44 -30.36
CA TYR A 1008 -45.80 43.70 -31.73
C TYR A 1008 -46.50 42.79 -32.76
N PRO A 1009 -47.77 43.06 -33.09
CA PRO A 1009 -48.58 42.23 -33.99
C PRO A 1009 -48.15 42.26 -35.47
N LEU A 1010 -47.20 43.13 -35.85
CA LEU A 1010 -46.61 43.21 -37.21
C LEU A 1010 -45.34 42.35 -37.37
N ALA A 1011 -45.14 41.36 -36.51
CA ALA A 1011 -43.99 40.46 -36.62
C ALA A 1011 -44.03 39.65 -37.93
N ASP A 1012 -42.85 39.36 -38.49
CA ASP A 1012 -42.70 38.66 -39.77
C ASP A 1012 -43.42 37.30 -39.78
N LYS A 1013 -43.91 36.86 -40.94
CA LYS A 1013 -44.60 35.56 -41.11
C LYS A 1013 -43.74 34.39 -40.68
N GLU A 1014 -42.43 34.46 -40.93
CA GLU A 1014 -41.46 33.45 -40.46
C GLU A 1014 -41.40 33.37 -38.93
N PHE A 1015 -41.59 34.49 -38.23
CA PHE A 1015 -41.57 34.55 -36.76
C PHE A 1015 -42.82 33.93 -36.12
N ILE A 1016 -43.99 34.20 -36.69
CA ILE A 1016 -45.25 33.59 -36.23
C ILE A 1016 -45.19 32.07 -36.43
N ALA A 1017 -44.71 31.61 -37.60
CA ALA A 1017 -44.52 30.19 -37.89
C ALA A 1017 -43.55 29.54 -36.89
N GLY A 1018 -42.39 30.13 -36.65
CA GLY A 1018 -41.42 29.62 -35.68
C GLY A 1018 -41.95 29.53 -34.24
N ASN A 1019 -42.82 30.46 -33.81
CA ASN A 1019 -43.47 30.34 -32.49
C ASN A 1019 -44.49 29.19 -32.44
N TYR A 1020 -45.29 29.02 -33.49
CA TYR A 1020 -46.26 27.94 -33.58
C TYR A 1020 -45.57 26.57 -33.62
N ASP A 1021 -44.54 26.41 -34.45
CA ASP A 1021 -43.76 25.17 -34.56
C ASP A 1021 -43.14 24.77 -33.23
N LEU A 1022 -42.68 25.76 -32.47
CA LEU A 1022 -42.16 25.54 -31.14
C LEU A 1022 -43.24 25.15 -30.12
N GLN A 1023 -44.41 25.78 -30.14
CA GLN A 1023 -45.52 25.35 -29.28
C GLN A 1023 -45.96 23.91 -29.58
N LEU A 1024 -45.92 23.52 -30.85
CA LEU A 1024 -46.14 22.13 -31.29
C LEU A 1024 -45.00 21.22 -30.86
N LEU A 1025 -43.75 21.66 -30.92
CA LEU A 1025 -42.58 20.93 -30.43
C LEU A 1025 -42.73 20.62 -28.93
N PHE A 1026 -43.03 21.60 -28.09
CA PHE A 1026 -43.24 21.38 -26.65
C PHE A 1026 -44.35 20.37 -26.35
N LYS A 1027 -45.48 20.45 -27.09
CA LYS A 1027 -46.58 19.47 -26.94
C LYS A 1027 -46.18 18.07 -27.42
N SER A 1028 -45.36 17.97 -28.46
CA SER A 1028 -44.90 16.68 -28.99
C SER A 1028 -43.77 16.04 -28.18
N MET A 1029 -43.01 16.80 -27.40
CA MET A 1029 -41.84 16.32 -26.63
C MET A 1029 -42.19 15.27 -25.56
N ILE A 1030 -43.29 15.42 -24.81
CA ILE A 1030 -43.71 14.39 -23.83
C ILE A 1030 -44.06 13.09 -24.56
N LEU A 1031 -44.84 13.22 -25.65
CA LEU A 1031 -45.33 12.08 -26.42
C LEU A 1031 -44.19 11.36 -27.17
N SER A 1032 -43.25 12.10 -27.75
CA SER A 1032 -42.11 11.55 -28.50
C SER A 1032 -41.09 10.91 -27.57
N GLY A 1033 -40.82 11.50 -26.40
CA GLY A 1033 -39.89 10.94 -25.41
C GLY A 1033 -40.33 9.56 -24.92
N THR A 1034 -41.60 9.41 -24.52
CA THR A 1034 -42.14 8.13 -24.06
C THR A 1034 -42.21 7.11 -25.21
N LYS A 1035 -42.58 7.55 -26.42
CA LYS A 1035 -42.59 6.68 -27.61
C LYS A 1035 -41.19 6.16 -27.95
N ASN A 1036 -40.18 7.03 -27.94
CA ASN A 1036 -38.80 6.67 -28.27
C ASN A 1036 -38.21 5.71 -27.24
N MET A 1037 -38.42 5.99 -25.94
CA MET A 1037 -38.04 5.07 -24.85
C MET A 1037 -38.66 3.68 -25.08
N ILE A 1038 -39.97 3.61 -25.31
CA ILE A 1038 -40.69 2.34 -25.54
C ILE A 1038 -40.16 1.60 -26.78
N SER A 1039 -39.86 2.31 -27.87
CA SER A 1039 -39.29 1.72 -29.08
C SER A 1039 -37.89 1.13 -28.82
N SER A 1040 -36.98 1.91 -28.23
CA SER A 1040 -35.62 1.45 -27.89
C SER A 1040 -35.63 0.24 -26.95
N LEU A 1041 -36.54 0.21 -25.97
CA LEU A 1041 -36.67 -0.89 -25.02
C LEU A 1041 -37.22 -2.17 -25.65
N ARG A 1042 -38.11 -2.05 -26.65
CA ARG A 1042 -38.60 -3.21 -27.42
C ARG A 1042 -37.50 -3.85 -28.26
N GLU A 1043 -36.55 -3.05 -28.73
CA GLU A 1043 -35.41 -3.49 -29.53
C GLU A 1043 -34.22 -3.97 -28.68
N SER A 1044 -34.18 -3.65 -27.39
CA SER A 1044 -33.10 -4.04 -26.48
C SER A 1044 -33.02 -5.56 -26.26
N THR A 1045 -31.78 -6.09 -26.26
CA THR A 1045 -31.45 -7.49 -25.95
C THR A 1045 -31.10 -7.71 -24.47
N ASP A 1046 -31.08 -6.65 -23.65
CA ASP A 1046 -30.79 -6.72 -22.22
C ASP A 1046 -31.97 -7.34 -21.45
N THR A 1047 -31.74 -8.51 -20.86
CA THR A 1047 -32.75 -9.29 -20.12
C THR A 1047 -33.14 -8.66 -18.79
N LEU A 1048 -32.25 -7.89 -18.15
CA LEU A 1048 -32.57 -7.16 -16.92
C LEU A 1048 -33.46 -5.96 -17.25
N LEU A 1049 -33.13 -5.24 -18.33
CA LEU A 1049 -33.88 -4.07 -18.77
C LEU A 1049 -35.32 -4.42 -19.19
N ARG A 1050 -35.53 -5.58 -19.83
CA ARG A 1050 -36.87 -6.08 -20.17
C ARG A 1050 -37.72 -6.38 -18.93
N LYS A 1051 -37.14 -6.95 -17.87
CA LYS A 1051 -37.88 -7.19 -16.61
C LYS A 1051 -38.35 -5.90 -15.95
N ILE A 1052 -37.49 -4.88 -15.94
CA ILE A 1052 -37.83 -3.55 -15.43
C ILE A 1052 -38.96 -2.94 -16.28
N PHE A 1053 -38.90 -3.10 -17.61
CA PHE A 1053 -39.93 -2.63 -18.54
C PHE A 1053 -41.28 -3.32 -18.33
N GLU A 1054 -41.30 -4.63 -18.15
CA GLU A 1054 -42.51 -5.40 -17.85
C GLU A 1054 -43.14 -4.97 -16.52
N GLN A 1055 -42.31 -4.77 -15.49
CA GLN A 1055 -42.78 -4.31 -14.18
C GLN A 1055 -43.37 -2.89 -14.26
N TRP A 1056 -42.73 -1.99 -15.01
CA TRP A 1056 -43.26 -0.65 -15.25
C TRP A 1056 -44.61 -0.67 -15.98
N GLN A 1057 -44.76 -1.50 -17.02
CA GLN A 1057 -46.02 -1.67 -17.75
C GLN A 1057 -47.14 -2.19 -16.84
N LEU A 1058 -46.81 -3.16 -15.98
CA LEU A 1058 -47.74 -3.71 -15.00
C LEU A 1058 -48.22 -2.61 -14.04
N ASN A 1059 -47.30 -1.83 -13.48
CA ASN A 1059 -47.67 -0.76 -12.56
C ASN A 1059 -48.50 0.34 -13.25
N LYS A 1060 -48.13 0.80 -14.47
CA LYS A 1060 -48.94 1.75 -15.25
C LYS A 1060 -50.36 1.23 -15.49
N THR A 1061 -50.51 -0.08 -15.75
CA THR A 1061 -51.82 -0.72 -15.93
C THR A 1061 -52.64 -0.70 -14.63
N ILE A 1062 -52.00 -0.94 -13.48
CA ILE A 1062 -52.63 -0.85 -12.16
C ILE A 1062 -53.09 0.59 -11.89
N LEU A 1063 -52.19 1.57 -12.08
CA LEU A 1063 -52.48 2.98 -11.88
C LEU A 1063 -53.64 3.46 -12.75
N ALA A 1064 -53.65 3.12 -14.05
CA ALA A 1064 -54.73 3.47 -14.96
C ALA A 1064 -56.10 2.93 -14.50
N LYS A 1065 -56.15 1.67 -14.04
CA LYS A 1065 -57.38 1.06 -13.49
C LYS A 1065 -57.84 1.76 -12.20
N GLN A 1066 -56.89 2.15 -11.34
CA GLN A 1066 -57.21 2.82 -10.08
C GLN A 1066 -57.66 4.26 -10.27
N TYR A 1067 -57.06 5.01 -11.20
CA TYR A 1067 -57.49 6.38 -11.49
C TYR A 1067 -58.85 6.48 -12.17
N ALA A 1068 -59.27 5.42 -12.87
CA ALA A 1068 -60.63 5.31 -13.40
C ALA A 1068 -61.71 5.13 -12.30
N LEU A 1069 -61.32 4.78 -11.07
CA LEU A 1069 -62.23 4.67 -9.92
C LEU A 1069 -62.36 6.02 -9.16
N PRO A 1070 -63.52 6.28 -8.53
CA PRO A 1070 -63.68 7.37 -7.57
C PRO A 1070 -62.64 7.30 -6.44
N MET A 1071 -62.15 8.45 -5.94
CA MET A 1071 -61.02 8.53 -5.01
C MET A 1071 -61.17 7.66 -3.75
N ILE A 1072 -62.38 7.52 -3.23
CA ILE A 1072 -62.72 6.72 -2.03
C ILE A 1072 -62.59 5.20 -2.28
N GLN A 1073 -62.66 4.75 -3.54
CA GLN A 1073 -62.60 3.34 -3.95
C GLN A 1073 -61.20 2.91 -4.42
N ARG A 1074 -60.22 3.82 -4.36
CA ARG A 1074 -58.84 3.53 -4.75
C ARG A 1074 -58.11 2.80 -3.63
N ARG A 1075 -57.12 2.01 -4.01
CA ARG A 1075 -56.25 1.31 -3.05
C ARG A 1075 -55.48 2.30 -2.17
N SER A 1076 -55.24 1.91 -0.92
CA SER A 1076 -54.48 2.71 0.05
C SER A 1076 -52.98 2.77 -0.22
N ASP A 1077 -52.42 1.81 -0.98
CA ASP A 1077 -51.00 1.74 -1.34
C ASP A 1077 -50.67 2.45 -2.68
N LEU A 1078 -51.64 3.16 -3.27
CA LEU A 1078 -51.51 3.75 -4.61
C LEU A 1078 -50.30 4.70 -4.73
N ALA A 1079 -50.04 5.52 -3.71
CA ALA A 1079 -48.89 6.44 -3.69
C ALA A 1079 -47.54 5.70 -3.75
N SER A 1080 -47.43 4.55 -3.08
CA SER A 1080 -46.22 3.73 -3.15
C SER A 1080 -46.04 3.11 -4.54
N ILE A 1081 -47.13 2.75 -5.22
CA ILE A 1081 -47.09 2.21 -6.58
C ILE A 1081 -46.72 3.34 -7.56
N GLU A 1082 -47.22 4.56 -7.37
CA GLU A 1082 -46.82 5.74 -8.12
C GLU A 1082 -45.31 5.98 -8.02
N ASP A 1083 -44.76 6.03 -6.81
CA ASP A 1083 -43.33 6.25 -6.57
C ASP A 1083 -42.46 5.14 -7.18
N GLN A 1084 -42.88 3.87 -7.04
CA GLN A 1084 -42.19 2.74 -7.67
C GLN A 1084 -42.23 2.81 -9.20
N THR A 1085 -43.38 3.18 -9.77
CA THR A 1085 -43.54 3.32 -11.21
C THR A 1085 -42.67 4.44 -11.75
N GLU A 1086 -42.63 5.57 -11.04
CA GLU A 1086 -41.80 6.71 -11.38
C GLU A 1086 -40.29 6.35 -11.34
N SER A 1087 -39.86 5.59 -10.32
CA SER A 1087 -38.49 5.10 -10.23
C SER A 1087 -38.11 4.13 -11.37
N LEU A 1088 -39.01 3.20 -11.73
CA LEU A 1088 -38.79 2.26 -12.82
C LEU A 1088 -38.74 2.98 -14.18
N GLU A 1089 -39.65 3.94 -14.40
CA GLU A 1089 -39.69 4.75 -15.62
C GLU A 1089 -38.41 5.56 -15.82
N LYS A 1090 -37.88 6.11 -14.72
CA LYS A 1090 -36.62 6.83 -14.71
C LYS A 1090 -35.46 5.92 -15.09
N GLU A 1091 -35.37 4.72 -14.51
CA GLU A 1091 -34.33 3.74 -14.85
C GLU A 1091 -34.41 3.32 -16.33
N LEU A 1092 -35.61 3.11 -16.84
CA LEU A 1092 -35.86 2.75 -18.24
C LEU A 1092 -35.48 3.88 -19.21
N SER A 1093 -35.88 5.11 -18.90
CA SER A 1093 -35.54 6.29 -19.71
C SER A 1093 -34.02 6.44 -19.83
N LEU A 1094 -33.31 6.32 -18.70
CA LEU A 1094 -31.85 6.41 -18.65
C LEU A 1094 -31.16 5.36 -19.53
N LYS A 1095 -31.49 4.08 -19.35
CA LYS A 1095 -30.84 2.97 -20.07
C LYS A 1095 -31.25 2.86 -21.55
N SER A 1096 -32.34 3.49 -21.95
CA SER A 1096 -32.78 3.56 -23.36
C SER A 1096 -32.12 4.70 -24.15
N SER A 1097 -31.48 5.64 -23.45
CA SER A 1097 -30.85 6.85 -24.02
C SER A 1097 -29.33 6.73 -24.19
N SER A 1098 -28.71 5.71 -23.58
CA SER A 1098 -27.30 5.31 -23.70
C SER A 1098 -27.11 4.31 -24.83
#